data_AF-A0A7J6VUD5-F1
#
_entry.id   AF-A0A7J6VUD5-F1
#
_cell.length_a   1.000
_cell.length_b   1.000
_cell.length_c   1.000
_cell.angle_alpha   90.00
_cell.angle_beta   90.00
_cell.angle_gamma   90.00
#
_symmetry.space_group_name_H-M   'P 1'
#
loop_
_entity.id
_entity.type
_entity.pdbx_description
1 polymer ?
#
loop_
_entity_poly.entity_id
_entity_poly.type
_entity_poly.pdbx_seq_one_letter_code
_entity_poly.pdbx_strand_id
1 'polypeptide(L)'
;MGKGKFCWPSGATYEGEFNTGYMDGNGVYIGSNGDTYRGSWVMNLRQGQGTKHYSNGDFYEGEWRRGVQEGRGRYQWKNGNYYIGQWKNGVISGTGTLIWANGNRYDGSWEDGMPKGNGTFRWADGSFYVGFWSKDPKQQKGAYYGASIGNKIDWNPQDLYWVELNDCKICPSEKVSILPSQKALDWSGMGADACPKQAMWRLSKVVDSCGRMKRTSADGRRSSGLEKGFDKICIWESDGDITCDIVDGNSMIAMSEDGSLMSLELDNVDSIGTPRQIMKLQRGKMKRQGVTISKGHKNYELMLNLQLGIRHAVGRAAPATSLDLKSSAFDPKEKVWTKFPAEGSKHTPPHQSCEFKWKDYCPLVFRTLRKLFKVDAADYMLSICGDEALRELSSPGKSGSFFYLTNDDRYMIKTMKKSEVKVLLKMLSAYYKHVRSFENTLVTKFFGLHCVKLNGPSQKKVRFVIMGNLFCSEYVIHRRFDLKGSSHGRTTDKPEEEIDGNTTLKDLDLNFIFRLQREGFQEFQRQVDKDCDFLEQERVMDYSLLVGVHFRETPYNRDQLSEDCSSEFRTPRGNDDLDSKQEGPHLSRVDTDRFLVDPSWRDTTRLGINMPARVEQTLRRSDCDSQLIGEPTGEFYDVVLFFGIIDILQDYDISKKLEHAYKSFQYDPTSISAVDPRQYSKRFRDFIFKAFAEDT
;
A
#
# COMPACT_ATOMS: atom_id res chain seq x y z
N MET A 1 -51.27 16.91 -4.50
CA MET A 1 -50.53 16.32 -5.63
C MET A 1 -51.55 15.71 -6.58
N GLY A 2 -51.39 15.94 -7.88
CA GLY A 2 -52.25 15.37 -8.93
C GLY A 2 -51.40 14.76 -10.04
N LYS A 3 -51.94 13.79 -10.77
CA LYS A 3 -51.28 13.24 -11.97
C LYS A 3 -51.87 13.90 -13.21
N GLY A 4 -51.03 14.17 -14.20
CA GLY A 4 -51.48 14.80 -15.43
C GLY A 4 -50.47 14.70 -16.57
N LYS A 5 -50.89 15.19 -17.73
CA LYS A 5 -50.06 15.32 -18.92
C LYS A 5 -50.02 16.77 -19.36
N PHE A 6 -48.83 17.29 -19.61
CA PHE A 6 -48.59 18.64 -20.10
C PHE A 6 -47.84 18.57 -21.43
N CYS A 7 -48.24 19.39 -22.40
CA CYS A 7 -47.63 19.47 -23.73
C CYS A 7 -47.22 20.93 -24.00
N TRP A 8 -45.96 21.14 -24.37
CA TRP A 8 -45.44 22.46 -24.76
C TRP A 8 -45.67 22.71 -26.27
N PRO A 9 -45.77 23.97 -26.71
CA PRO A 9 -45.82 24.30 -28.14
C PRO A 9 -44.59 23.84 -28.94
N SER A 10 -43.46 23.62 -28.27
CA SER A 10 -42.25 23.04 -28.86
C SER A 10 -42.38 21.56 -29.23
N GLY A 11 -43.47 20.90 -28.84
CA GLY A 11 -43.65 19.45 -28.99
C GLY A 11 -43.12 18.62 -27.83
N ALA A 12 -42.46 19.24 -26.84
CA ALA A 12 -42.10 18.55 -25.60
C ALA A 12 -43.36 18.13 -24.82
N THR A 13 -43.28 17.04 -24.06
CA THR A 13 -44.38 16.57 -23.20
C THR A 13 -43.86 16.10 -21.84
N TYR A 14 -44.68 16.23 -20.81
CA TYR A 14 -44.44 15.68 -19.48
C TYR A 14 -45.69 14.94 -19.02
N GLU A 15 -45.52 13.73 -18.52
CA GLU A 15 -46.60 12.91 -17.98
C GLU A 15 -46.16 12.37 -16.61
N GLY A 16 -46.84 12.79 -15.55
CA GLY A 16 -46.39 12.49 -14.19
C GLY A 16 -47.14 13.25 -13.11
N GLU A 17 -46.51 13.33 -11.95
CA GLU A 17 -47.04 14.00 -10.76
C GLU A 17 -46.76 15.51 -10.78
N PHE A 18 -47.72 16.27 -10.28
CA PHE A 18 -47.66 17.71 -10.12
C PHE A 18 -47.96 18.10 -8.69
N ASN A 19 -47.19 19.06 -8.18
CA ASN A 19 -47.42 19.73 -6.91
C ASN A 19 -47.33 21.25 -7.11
N THR A 20 -48.35 21.99 -6.66
CA THR A 20 -48.43 23.46 -6.79
C THR A 20 -48.12 24.00 -8.20
N GLY A 21 -48.53 23.25 -9.23
CA GLY A 21 -48.30 23.59 -10.64
C GLY A 21 -46.93 23.17 -11.18
N TYR A 22 -46.01 22.69 -10.34
CA TYR A 22 -44.69 22.24 -10.74
C TYR A 22 -44.63 20.73 -10.95
N MET A 23 -43.75 20.27 -11.85
CA MET A 23 -43.42 18.86 -11.99
C MET A 23 -42.71 18.41 -10.70
N ASP A 24 -43.33 17.49 -9.96
CA ASP A 24 -42.93 17.11 -8.61
C ASP A 24 -43.41 15.68 -8.32
N GLY A 25 -42.52 14.82 -7.82
CA GLY A 25 -42.78 13.38 -7.73
C GLY A 25 -42.24 12.63 -8.95
N ASN A 26 -42.86 11.51 -9.34
CA ASN A 26 -42.37 10.69 -10.46
C ASN A 26 -43.04 11.07 -11.79
N GLY A 27 -42.25 11.11 -12.87
CA GLY A 27 -42.78 11.44 -14.19
C GLY A 27 -41.83 11.19 -15.34
N VAL A 28 -42.41 11.21 -16.53
CA VAL A 28 -41.73 11.04 -17.83
C VAL A 28 -41.77 12.36 -18.58
N TYR A 29 -40.61 12.89 -18.93
CA TYR A 29 -40.46 14.03 -19.83
C TYR A 29 -39.93 13.53 -21.17
N ILE A 30 -40.52 14.04 -22.26
CA ILE A 30 -40.07 13.85 -23.64
C ILE A 30 -39.79 15.25 -24.18
N GLY A 31 -38.53 15.58 -24.45
CA GLY A 31 -38.15 16.87 -25.00
C GLY A 31 -38.51 17.01 -26.48
N SER A 32 -38.48 18.24 -26.99
CA SER A 32 -38.79 18.54 -28.40
C SER A 32 -37.82 17.89 -29.38
N ASN A 33 -36.61 17.57 -28.92
CA ASN A 33 -35.56 16.93 -29.69
C ASN A 33 -35.61 15.39 -29.60
N GLY A 34 -36.62 14.83 -28.93
CA GLY A 34 -36.79 13.39 -28.73
C GLY A 34 -35.99 12.79 -27.58
N ASP A 35 -35.25 13.60 -26.81
CA ASP A 35 -34.64 13.12 -25.56
C ASP A 35 -35.73 12.80 -24.53
N THR A 36 -35.54 11.74 -23.76
CA THR A 36 -36.52 11.33 -22.74
C THR A 36 -35.86 11.22 -21.38
N TYR A 37 -36.57 11.66 -20.33
CA TYR A 37 -36.18 11.42 -18.94
C TYR A 37 -37.33 10.77 -18.20
N ARG A 38 -37.04 9.72 -17.44
CA ARG A 38 -37.97 9.06 -16.53
C ARG A 38 -37.34 8.98 -15.16
N GLY A 39 -37.97 9.56 -14.15
CA GLY A 39 -37.45 9.53 -12.79
C GLY A 39 -38.19 10.50 -11.88
N SER A 40 -37.56 10.82 -10.75
CA SER A 40 -38.13 11.77 -9.80
C SER A 40 -37.82 13.21 -10.16
N TRP A 41 -38.73 14.10 -9.73
CA TRP A 41 -38.76 15.52 -9.99
C TRP A 41 -39.04 16.27 -8.70
N VAL A 42 -38.40 17.42 -8.52
CA VAL A 42 -38.72 18.38 -7.45
C VAL A 42 -38.67 19.77 -8.06
N MET A 43 -39.76 20.53 -7.98
CA MET A 43 -39.82 21.90 -8.50
C MET A 43 -39.30 22.03 -9.95
N ASN A 44 -39.75 21.15 -10.86
CA ASN A 44 -39.32 21.05 -12.27
C ASN A 44 -37.89 20.59 -12.52
N LEU A 45 -37.13 20.24 -11.49
CA LEU A 45 -35.76 19.76 -11.62
C LEU A 45 -35.71 18.24 -11.42
N ARG A 46 -34.97 17.57 -12.30
CA ARG A 46 -34.62 16.15 -12.13
C ARG A 46 -33.89 15.97 -10.80
N GLN A 47 -34.33 15.00 -10.01
CA GLN A 47 -33.86 14.76 -8.65
C GLN A 47 -33.91 13.27 -8.35
N GLY A 48 -33.03 12.76 -7.50
CA GLY A 48 -33.04 11.36 -7.08
C GLY A 48 -32.66 10.42 -8.23
N GLN A 49 -33.25 9.22 -8.28
CA GLN A 49 -32.94 8.24 -9.32
C GLN A 49 -33.71 8.54 -10.62
N GLY A 50 -33.05 8.38 -11.75
CA GLY A 50 -33.67 8.58 -13.05
C GLY A 50 -32.86 8.05 -14.23
N THR A 51 -33.58 7.75 -15.30
CA THR A 51 -33.04 7.31 -16.59
C THR A 51 -33.23 8.41 -17.63
N LYS A 52 -32.23 8.63 -18.48
CA LYS A 52 -32.27 9.60 -19.57
C LYS A 52 -31.80 8.94 -20.87
N HIS A 53 -32.64 9.00 -21.90
CA HIS A 53 -32.24 8.68 -23.27
C HIS A 53 -31.99 10.00 -23.99
N TYR A 54 -30.82 10.14 -24.59
CA TYR A 54 -30.43 11.34 -25.33
C TYR A 54 -30.82 11.19 -26.80
N SER A 55 -31.09 12.31 -27.46
CA SER A 55 -31.44 12.34 -28.88
C SER A 55 -30.31 11.85 -29.80
N ASN A 56 -29.05 11.92 -29.34
CA ASN A 56 -27.90 11.37 -30.04
C ASN A 56 -27.76 9.83 -29.91
N GLY A 57 -28.62 9.19 -29.12
CA GLY A 57 -28.62 7.75 -28.87
C GLY A 57 -27.85 7.31 -27.61
N ASP A 58 -27.26 8.25 -26.87
CA ASP A 58 -26.63 7.94 -25.58
C ASP A 58 -27.70 7.65 -24.52
N PHE A 59 -27.29 7.00 -23.45
CA PHE A 59 -28.16 6.60 -22.35
C PHE A 59 -27.47 6.85 -21.00
N TYR A 60 -28.22 7.40 -20.03
CA TYR A 60 -27.77 7.54 -18.65
C TYR A 60 -28.79 6.95 -17.69
N GLU A 61 -28.30 6.26 -16.66
CA GLU A 61 -29.08 5.80 -15.53
C GLU A 61 -28.32 6.09 -14.24
N GLY A 62 -28.95 6.77 -13.29
CA GLY A 62 -28.34 7.01 -11.99
C GLY A 62 -28.97 8.17 -11.25
N GLU A 63 -28.19 8.71 -10.33
CA GLU A 63 -28.59 9.79 -9.45
C GLU A 63 -28.57 11.17 -10.15
N TRP A 64 -29.51 12.02 -9.75
CA TRP A 64 -29.73 13.37 -10.22
C TRP A 64 -29.88 14.32 -9.03
N ARG A 65 -29.29 15.51 -9.14
CA ARG A 65 -29.45 16.59 -8.17
C ARG A 65 -29.61 17.91 -8.90
N ARG A 66 -30.70 18.63 -8.63
CA ARG A 66 -30.96 19.96 -9.22
C ARG A 66 -30.82 19.98 -10.75
N GLY A 67 -31.28 18.92 -11.43
CA GLY A 67 -31.32 18.85 -12.89
C GLY A 67 -30.07 18.29 -13.58
N VAL A 68 -29.00 18.01 -12.84
CA VAL A 68 -27.74 17.43 -13.36
C VAL A 68 -27.44 16.06 -12.73
N GLN A 69 -26.62 15.26 -13.40
CA GLN A 69 -26.13 13.99 -12.89
C GLN A 69 -25.23 14.21 -11.66
N GLU A 70 -25.43 13.44 -10.62
CA GLU A 70 -24.74 13.54 -9.33
C GLU A 70 -24.63 12.13 -8.73
N GLY A 71 -23.73 11.88 -7.78
CA GLY A 71 -23.69 10.60 -7.08
C GLY A 71 -23.21 9.45 -7.97
N ARG A 72 -23.86 8.28 -7.95
CA ARG A 72 -23.48 7.14 -8.79
C ARG A 72 -24.37 7.05 -10.04
N GLY A 73 -23.77 6.69 -11.17
CA GLY A 73 -24.49 6.50 -12.41
C GLY A 73 -23.71 5.77 -13.49
N ARG A 74 -24.46 5.19 -14.43
CA ARG A 74 -23.99 4.52 -15.63
C ARG A 74 -24.33 5.37 -16.85
N TYR A 75 -23.33 5.67 -17.67
CA TYR A 75 -23.50 6.35 -18.96
C TYR A 75 -23.05 5.44 -20.07
N GLN A 76 -23.89 5.22 -21.08
CA GLN A 76 -23.59 4.41 -22.24
C GLN A 76 -23.65 5.30 -23.48
N TRP A 77 -22.55 5.32 -24.23
CA TRP A 77 -22.48 6.01 -25.50
C TRP A 77 -23.07 5.15 -26.62
N LYS A 78 -23.59 5.79 -27.66
CA LYS A 78 -24.12 5.09 -28.85
C LYS A 78 -23.11 4.13 -29.52
N ASN A 79 -21.82 4.41 -29.40
CA ASN A 79 -20.74 3.56 -29.93
C ASN A 79 -20.52 2.26 -29.14
N GLY A 80 -21.25 2.06 -28.04
CA GLY A 80 -21.15 0.86 -27.20
C GLY A 80 -20.19 1.01 -26.01
N ASN A 81 -19.40 2.09 -25.94
CA ASN A 81 -18.61 2.40 -24.76
C ASN A 81 -19.56 2.69 -23.58
N TYR A 82 -19.12 2.41 -22.36
CA TYR A 82 -19.89 2.78 -21.18
C TYR A 82 -19.03 3.04 -19.97
N TYR A 83 -19.47 4.00 -19.17
CA TYR A 83 -18.87 4.39 -17.90
C TYR A 83 -19.82 3.99 -16.76
N ILE A 84 -19.25 3.47 -15.68
CA ILE A 84 -19.95 3.20 -14.42
C ILE A 84 -19.12 3.82 -13.31
N GLY A 85 -19.68 4.77 -12.56
CA GLY A 85 -18.95 5.37 -11.45
C GLY A 85 -19.60 6.61 -10.91
N GLN A 86 -18.78 7.45 -10.29
CA GLN A 86 -19.22 8.66 -9.63
C GLN A 86 -19.37 9.85 -10.61
N TRP A 87 -20.31 10.74 -10.27
CA TRP A 87 -20.71 11.94 -11.02
C TRP A 87 -20.83 13.11 -10.05
N LYS A 88 -20.38 14.28 -10.49
CA LYS A 88 -20.51 15.52 -9.71
C LYS A 88 -20.79 16.67 -10.66
N ASN A 89 -21.87 17.41 -10.44
CA ASN A 89 -22.26 18.54 -11.30
C ASN A 89 -22.36 18.19 -12.80
N GLY A 90 -22.81 16.98 -13.15
CA GLY A 90 -22.98 16.55 -14.54
C GLY A 90 -21.71 16.08 -15.26
N VAL A 91 -20.57 16.01 -14.56
CA VAL A 91 -19.31 15.44 -15.09
C VAL A 91 -18.90 14.18 -14.33
N ILE A 92 -18.24 13.27 -15.03
CA ILE A 92 -17.58 12.10 -14.45
C ILE A 92 -16.51 12.57 -13.45
N SER A 93 -16.53 12.03 -12.24
CA SER A 93 -15.62 12.44 -11.15
C SER A 93 -15.48 11.33 -10.12
N GLY A 94 -14.49 11.39 -9.25
CA GLY A 94 -14.33 10.42 -8.17
C GLY A 94 -13.83 9.08 -8.69
N THR A 95 -14.44 7.97 -8.29
CA THR A 95 -14.01 6.63 -8.74
C THR A 95 -14.97 6.07 -9.79
N GLY A 96 -14.42 5.41 -10.81
CA GLY A 96 -15.23 4.84 -11.88
C GLY A 96 -14.46 3.99 -12.87
N THR A 97 -15.23 3.24 -13.64
CA THR A 97 -14.77 2.30 -14.67
C THR A 97 -15.29 2.76 -16.02
N LEU A 98 -14.40 2.97 -17.00
CA LEU A 98 -14.76 3.16 -18.41
C LEU A 98 -14.41 1.90 -19.18
N ILE A 99 -15.37 1.35 -19.93
CA ILE A 99 -15.18 0.17 -20.77
C ILE A 99 -15.50 0.56 -22.20
N TRP A 100 -14.56 0.26 -23.10
CA TRP A 100 -14.71 0.50 -24.53
C TRP A 100 -15.30 -0.73 -25.22
N ALA A 101 -16.02 -0.51 -26.31
CA ALA A 101 -16.61 -1.59 -27.11
C ALA A 101 -15.57 -2.57 -27.70
N ASN A 102 -14.31 -2.14 -27.83
CA ASN A 102 -13.19 -2.98 -28.24
C ASN A 102 -12.66 -3.91 -27.14
N GLY A 103 -13.21 -3.86 -25.92
CA GLY A 103 -12.81 -4.67 -24.77
C GLY A 103 -11.73 -4.02 -23.89
N ASN A 104 -11.19 -2.85 -24.27
CA ASN A 104 -10.32 -2.09 -23.40
C ASN A 104 -11.12 -1.59 -22.18
N ARG A 105 -10.42 -1.37 -21.06
CA ARG A 105 -11.03 -0.95 -19.79
C ARG A 105 -10.09 -0.05 -19.00
N TYR A 106 -10.64 0.98 -18.38
CA TYR A 106 -9.92 1.85 -17.45
C TYR A 106 -10.65 1.87 -16.12
N ASP A 107 -9.94 1.49 -15.07
CA ASP A 107 -10.40 1.48 -13.69
C ASP A 107 -9.60 2.47 -12.88
N GLY A 108 -10.20 3.54 -12.39
CA GLY A 108 -9.41 4.52 -11.67
C GLY A 108 -10.17 5.70 -11.13
N SER A 109 -9.38 6.68 -10.72
CA SER A 109 -9.87 7.96 -10.27
C SER A 109 -10.08 8.92 -11.44
N TRP A 110 -11.07 9.80 -11.30
CA TRP A 110 -11.58 10.70 -12.31
C TRP A 110 -11.73 12.10 -11.72
N GLU A 111 -11.34 13.11 -12.48
CA GLU A 111 -11.55 14.51 -12.13
C GLU A 111 -11.87 15.30 -13.39
N ASP A 112 -12.92 16.12 -13.33
CA ASP A 112 -13.39 16.93 -14.45
C ASP A 112 -13.56 16.14 -15.77
N GLY A 113 -14.13 14.93 -15.66
CA GLY A 113 -14.42 14.05 -16.80
C GLY A 113 -13.22 13.26 -17.33
N MET A 114 -12.08 13.31 -16.65
CA MET A 114 -10.81 12.77 -17.16
C MET A 114 -10.14 11.85 -16.13
N PRO A 115 -9.44 10.78 -16.58
CA PRO A 115 -8.59 9.97 -15.71
C PRO A 115 -7.62 10.86 -14.92
N LYS A 116 -7.54 10.69 -13.61
CA LYS A 116 -6.61 11.41 -12.75
C LYS A 116 -6.30 10.61 -11.50
N GLY A 117 -5.05 10.55 -11.08
CA GLY A 117 -4.64 9.78 -9.92
C GLY A 117 -4.43 8.31 -10.25
N ASN A 118 -4.57 7.42 -9.27
CA ASN A 118 -4.30 6.00 -9.49
C ASN A 118 -5.37 5.35 -10.39
N GLY A 119 -4.90 4.57 -11.35
CA GLY A 119 -5.78 3.79 -12.22
C GLY A 119 -5.07 2.69 -12.99
N THR A 120 -5.84 1.75 -13.49
CA THR A 120 -5.40 0.61 -14.28
C THR A 120 -6.10 0.65 -15.62
N PHE A 121 -5.33 0.73 -16.70
CA PHE A 121 -5.83 0.49 -18.04
C PHE A 121 -5.57 -0.97 -18.41
N ARG A 122 -6.57 -1.69 -18.91
CA ARG A 122 -6.49 -3.07 -19.36
C ARG A 122 -6.86 -3.11 -20.84
N TRP A 123 -6.06 -3.82 -21.62
CA TRP A 123 -6.40 -4.14 -23.00
C TRP A 123 -7.22 -5.41 -23.07
N ALA A 124 -7.96 -5.57 -24.17
CA ALA A 124 -8.74 -6.78 -24.44
C ALA A 124 -7.88 -8.06 -24.49
N ASP A 125 -6.59 -7.94 -24.81
CA ASP A 125 -5.62 -9.04 -24.83
C ASP A 125 -5.15 -9.49 -23.43
N GLY A 126 -5.63 -8.82 -22.36
CA GLY A 126 -5.26 -9.10 -20.98
C GLY A 126 -3.99 -8.40 -20.50
N SER A 127 -3.26 -7.71 -21.38
CA SER A 127 -2.19 -6.80 -20.94
C SER A 127 -2.80 -5.64 -20.15
N PHE A 128 -2.01 -5.00 -19.30
CA PHE A 128 -2.49 -3.87 -18.51
C PHE A 128 -1.38 -2.93 -18.08
N TYR A 129 -1.74 -1.66 -17.89
CA TYR A 129 -0.88 -0.60 -17.40
C TYR A 129 -1.45 -0.10 -16.08
N VAL A 130 -0.66 -0.16 -15.01
CA VAL A 130 -1.02 0.38 -13.70
C VAL A 130 -0.16 1.61 -13.44
N GLY A 131 -0.78 2.72 -13.08
CA GLY A 131 -0.03 3.93 -12.80
C GLY A 131 -0.86 5.07 -12.25
N PHE A 132 -0.15 6.17 -12.03
CA PHE A 132 -0.69 7.49 -11.81
C PHE A 132 -1.01 8.15 -13.16
N TRP A 133 -2.25 8.59 -13.30
CA TRP A 133 -2.81 9.21 -14.48
C TRP A 133 -2.86 10.72 -14.30
N SER A 134 -2.29 11.46 -15.24
CA SER A 134 -2.38 12.91 -15.30
C SER A 134 -2.41 13.40 -16.74
N LYS A 135 -3.09 14.52 -16.97
CA LYS A 135 -2.97 15.25 -18.23
C LYS A 135 -1.55 15.78 -18.47
N ASP A 136 -0.75 15.94 -17.40
CA ASP A 136 0.67 16.29 -17.48
C ASP A 136 1.52 15.02 -17.64
N PRO A 137 2.17 14.81 -18.81
CA PRO A 137 3.02 13.63 -19.04
C PRO A 137 4.18 13.49 -18.05
N LYS A 138 4.62 14.58 -17.41
CA LYS A 138 5.71 14.55 -16.40
C LYS A 138 5.27 13.91 -15.09
N GLN A 139 3.97 13.93 -14.80
CA GLN A 139 3.39 13.34 -13.59
C GLN A 139 2.90 11.91 -13.85
N GLN A 140 2.66 11.55 -15.12
CA GLN A 140 2.30 10.20 -15.54
C GLN A 140 3.42 9.22 -15.19
N LYS A 141 3.13 8.25 -14.33
CA LYS A 141 4.07 7.19 -13.92
C LYS A 141 3.34 5.88 -13.84
N GLY A 142 3.87 4.82 -14.44
CA GLY A 142 3.26 3.52 -14.34
C GLY A 142 4.11 2.42 -14.95
N ALA A 143 3.64 1.20 -14.78
CA ALA A 143 4.27 0.01 -15.30
C ALA A 143 3.29 -0.71 -16.24
N TYR A 144 3.79 -1.09 -17.42
CA TYR A 144 3.10 -1.95 -18.37
C TYR A 144 3.43 -3.41 -18.07
N TYR A 145 2.40 -4.25 -18.12
CA TYR A 145 2.46 -5.69 -17.92
C TYR A 145 1.83 -6.35 -19.16
N GLY A 146 2.64 -7.07 -19.93
CA GLY A 146 2.20 -7.73 -21.17
C GLY A 146 1.65 -9.13 -20.94
N ALA A 147 0.77 -9.59 -21.83
CA ALA A 147 0.09 -10.89 -21.72
C ALA A 147 1.00 -12.12 -21.96
N SER A 148 2.25 -11.95 -22.41
CA SER A 148 3.29 -12.99 -22.55
C SER A 148 4.65 -12.38 -22.93
N ILE A 149 5.76 -13.09 -22.68
CA ILE A 149 7.12 -12.70 -23.09
C ILE A 149 7.21 -12.74 -24.63
N GLY A 150 6.88 -11.64 -25.31
CA GLY A 150 7.02 -11.59 -26.77
C GLY A 150 6.66 -10.26 -27.43
N ASN A 151 5.51 -9.68 -27.12
CA ASN A 151 5.05 -8.47 -27.81
C ASN A 151 5.02 -7.27 -26.86
N LYS A 152 6.06 -6.45 -26.95
CA LYS A 152 6.07 -5.14 -26.30
C LYS A 152 5.19 -4.21 -27.12
N ILE A 153 3.96 -3.96 -26.67
CA ILE A 153 3.14 -2.89 -27.26
C ILE A 153 3.83 -1.57 -26.90
N ASP A 154 4.32 -0.84 -27.90
CA ASP A 154 4.82 0.52 -27.74
C ASP A 154 3.61 1.45 -27.60
N TRP A 155 3.05 1.50 -26.39
CA TRP A 155 1.86 2.28 -26.09
C TRP A 155 2.19 3.44 -25.16
N ASN A 156 1.72 4.64 -25.52
CA ASN A 156 1.88 5.82 -24.71
C ASN A 156 0.64 5.99 -23.80
N PRO A 157 0.80 6.03 -22.46
CA PRO A 157 -0.31 6.29 -21.56
C PRO A 157 -1.07 7.59 -21.82
N GLN A 158 -0.44 8.55 -22.50
CA GLN A 158 -1.11 9.77 -22.91
C GLN A 158 -2.16 9.55 -24.01
N ASP A 159 -2.09 8.45 -24.74
CA ASP A 159 -3.04 8.11 -25.81
C ASP A 159 -4.45 7.88 -25.23
N LEU A 160 -4.57 7.53 -23.95
CA LEU A 160 -5.87 7.49 -23.27
C LEU A 160 -6.59 8.84 -23.35
N TYR A 161 -5.87 9.95 -23.15
CA TYR A 161 -6.44 11.30 -23.12
C TYR A 161 -6.79 11.84 -24.50
N TRP A 162 -5.99 11.48 -25.51
CA TRP A 162 -6.06 12.11 -26.83
C TRP A 162 -6.74 11.24 -27.88
N VAL A 163 -6.73 9.92 -27.70
CA VAL A 163 -7.26 8.95 -28.66
C VAL A 163 -8.51 8.29 -28.07
N GLU A 164 -8.37 7.53 -26.99
CA GLU A 164 -9.43 6.66 -26.47
C GLU A 164 -10.63 7.43 -25.89
N LEU A 165 -10.39 8.59 -25.24
CA LEU A 165 -11.45 9.43 -24.69
C LEU A 165 -12.14 10.35 -25.70
N ASN A 166 -11.60 10.50 -26.91
CA ASN A 166 -12.21 11.40 -27.91
C ASN A 166 -13.62 10.93 -28.31
N ASP A 167 -13.84 9.62 -28.27
CA ASP A 167 -15.12 8.96 -28.54
C ASP A 167 -16.05 8.88 -27.31
N CYS A 168 -15.63 9.44 -26.18
CA CYS A 168 -16.33 9.38 -24.90
C CYS A 168 -16.77 10.77 -24.40
N LYS A 169 -17.34 11.60 -25.29
CA LYS A 169 -17.85 12.93 -24.93
C LYS A 169 -19.27 12.83 -24.42
N ILE A 170 -19.54 13.36 -23.23
CA ILE A 170 -20.87 13.33 -22.61
C ILE A 170 -21.79 14.30 -23.36
N CYS A 171 -22.98 13.83 -23.75
CA CYS A 171 -23.99 14.70 -24.36
C CYS A 171 -24.43 15.80 -23.38
N PRO A 172 -24.35 17.09 -23.76
CA PRO A 172 -24.81 18.17 -22.90
C PRO A 172 -26.31 18.01 -22.63
N SER A 173 -26.70 18.18 -21.36
CA SER A 173 -28.11 18.13 -20.99
C SER A 173 -28.82 19.41 -21.42
N GLU A 174 -29.93 19.28 -22.14
CA GLU A 174 -30.86 20.38 -22.34
C GLU A 174 -31.39 20.87 -20.97
N LYS A 175 -31.37 22.19 -20.78
CA LYS A 175 -32.09 22.84 -19.69
C LYS A 175 -33.55 22.92 -20.14
N VAL A 176 -34.45 22.25 -19.42
CA VAL A 176 -35.89 22.32 -19.68
C VAL A 176 -36.27 23.79 -19.72
N SER A 177 -36.58 24.29 -20.92
CA SER A 177 -36.94 25.67 -21.14
C SER A 177 -38.44 25.81 -20.83
N ILE A 178 -38.75 26.79 -19.98
CA ILE A 178 -40.09 27.28 -19.61
C ILE A 178 -40.72 26.62 -18.36
N LEU A 179 -40.99 27.49 -17.38
CA LEU A 179 -41.55 27.21 -16.05
C LEU A 179 -43.09 27.11 -16.12
N PRO A 180 -43.71 26.13 -15.44
CA PRO A 180 -45.17 26.06 -15.30
C PRO A 180 -45.82 27.30 -14.66
N SER A 181 -45.06 28.06 -13.87
CA SER A 181 -45.55 29.21 -13.10
C SER A 181 -45.63 30.54 -13.88
N GLN A 182 -45.28 30.57 -15.18
CA GLN A 182 -45.28 31.80 -15.98
C GLN A 182 -46.54 32.01 -16.82
N LYS A 183 -47.50 31.08 -16.82
CA LYS A 183 -48.86 31.36 -17.26
C LYS A 183 -49.71 31.66 -16.04
N ALA A 184 -49.72 32.93 -15.63
CA ALA A 184 -50.83 33.43 -14.82
C ALA A 184 -52.12 33.14 -15.60
N LEU A 185 -53.05 32.42 -14.97
CA LEU A 185 -54.44 32.40 -15.40
C LEU A 185 -54.93 33.84 -15.35
N ASP A 186 -55.28 34.38 -16.52
CA ASP A 186 -55.89 35.70 -16.64
C ASP A 186 -57.31 35.60 -16.09
N TRP A 187 -57.46 35.80 -14.78
CA TRP A 187 -58.76 36.01 -14.17
C TRP A 187 -59.03 37.51 -14.19
N SER A 188 -59.74 37.93 -15.22
CA SER A 188 -60.31 39.26 -15.29
C SER A 188 -61.30 39.45 -14.14
N GLY A 189 -60.98 40.40 -13.25
CA GLY A 189 -61.93 41.03 -12.34
C GLY A 189 -61.76 40.69 -10.86
N MET A 190 -61.00 41.51 -10.13
CA MET A 190 -61.44 42.25 -8.93
C MET A 190 -60.24 42.84 -8.16
N GLY A 191 -60.34 44.15 -7.87
CA GLY A 191 -59.91 44.83 -6.64
C GLY A 191 -58.51 44.62 -6.06
N ALA A 192 -57.74 45.69 -6.02
CA ALA A 192 -56.53 45.85 -5.23
C ALA A 192 -56.73 45.50 -3.74
N ASP A 193 -55.86 44.66 -3.18
CA ASP A 193 -55.00 44.97 -2.01
C ASP A 193 -54.40 43.70 -1.40
N ALA A 194 -53.14 43.83 -0.95
CA ALA A 194 -52.37 43.00 0.01
C ALA A 194 -51.19 42.14 -0.49
N CYS A 195 -49.99 42.61 -0.10
CA CYS A 195 -48.80 41.87 0.41
C CYS A 195 -47.70 41.33 -0.55
N PRO A 196 -46.43 41.20 -0.07
CA PRO A 196 -45.26 41.77 -0.76
C PRO A 196 -44.33 40.77 -1.47
N LYS A 197 -43.59 41.33 -2.43
CA LYS A 197 -42.62 40.69 -3.34
C LYS A 197 -41.41 40.07 -2.60
N GLN A 198 -41.14 38.79 -2.88
CA GLN A 198 -39.92 38.08 -2.50
C GLN A 198 -38.86 38.21 -3.61
N ALA A 199 -37.61 38.38 -3.20
CA ALA A 199 -36.47 38.74 -4.04
C ALA A 199 -35.95 37.59 -4.94
N MET A 200 -35.67 37.95 -6.20
CA MET A 200 -34.96 37.13 -7.19
C MET A 200 -33.48 36.97 -6.82
N TRP A 201 -32.96 35.74 -6.93
CA TRP A 201 -31.52 35.49 -7.08
C TRP A 201 -31.23 35.20 -8.55
N ARG A 202 -30.71 36.19 -9.29
CA ARG A 202 -30.11 35.99 -10.62
C ARG A 202 -28.64 35.63 -10.43
N LEU A 203 -28.23 34.46 -10.91
CA LEU A 203 -26.83 34.10 -11.12
C LEU A 203 -26.53 34.28 -12.61
N SER A 204 -25.96 35.43 -12.99
CA SER A 204 -25.39 35.63 -14.32
C SER A 204 -23.88 35.38 -14.25
N LYS A 205 -23.41 34.36 -14.97
CA LYS A 205 -21.99 34.23 -15.34
C LYS A 205 -21.81 34.98 -16.65
N VAL A 206 -21.03 36.05 -16.62
CA VAL A 206 -20.36 36.63 -17.79
C VAL A 206 -18.88 36.58 -17.49
N VAL A 207 -18.14 35.90 -18.37
CA VAL A 207 -16.68 36.00 -18.46
C VAL A 207 -16.42 36.95 -19.62
N ASP A 208 -15.53 37.93 -19.42
CA ASP A 208 -14.68 38.39 -20.50
C ASP A 208 -13.36 39.00 -20.00
N SER A 209 -12.41 38.99 -20.93
CA SER A 209 -10.96 39.13 -20.82
C SER A 209 -10.46 40.49 -20.33
N CYS A 210 -9.85 40.53 -19.14
CA CYS A 210 -8.59 41.21 -18.80
C CYS A 210 -8.38 41.15 -17.27
N GLY A 211 -7.18 40.78 -16.82
CA GLY A 211 -6.91 40.38 -15.43
C GLY A 211 -6.92 41.48 -14.36
N ARG A 212 -7.19 41.02 -13.12
CA ARG A 212 -7.01 41.63 -11.77
C ARG A 212 -7.94 42.77 -11.33
N MET A 213 -8.56 42.58 -10.17
CA MET A 213 -8.72 43.63 -9.12
C MET A 213 -8.86 42.94 -7.74
N LYS A 214 -7.89 43.13 -6.84
CA LYS A 214 -7.68 44.25 -5.88
C LYS A 214 -8.72 44.30 -4.76
N ARG A 215 -8.20 44.09 -3.56
CA ARG A 215 -8.79 44.36 -2.24
C ARG A 215 -9.14 45.84 -2.13
N THR A 216 -10.29 46.13 -1.50
CA THR A 216 -10.57 47.42 -0.87
C THR A 216 -10.74 47.21 0.63
N SER A 217 -9.95 47.98 1.38
CA SER A 217 -9.93 48.12 2.83
C SER A 217 -10.70 49.37 3.26
N ALA A 218 -11.25 49.34 4.48
CA ALA A 218 -11.38 50.41 5.48
C ALA A 218 -12.49 49.95 6.45
N ASP A 219 -12.48 50.10 7.76
CA ASP A 219 -11.59 50.63 8.81
C ASP A 219 -12.21 50.00 10.10
N GLY A 220 -11.50 49.59 11.16
CA GLY A 220 -10.65 50.39 12.02
C GLY A 220 -11.24 50.39 13.44
N ARG A 221 -10.58 49.74 14.41
CA ARG A 221 -10.59 50.10 15.85
C ARG A 221 -9.51 49.31 16.61
N ARG A 222 -8.64 50.06 17.29
CA ARG A 222 -7.55 49.58 18.16
C ARG A 222 -8.08 49.23 19.56
N SER A 223 -7.52 48.18 20.15
CA SER A 223 -7.25 48.11 21.59
C SER A 223 -6.07 47.17 21.84
N SER A 224 -5.12 47.65 22.65
CA SER A 224 -3.91 46.98 23.11
C SER A 224 -4.21 46.02 24.27
N GLY A 225 -3.63 44.82 24.26
CA GLY A 225 -3.69 43.87 25.37
C GLY A 225 -2.52 42.89 25.29
N LEU A 226 -1.65 42.98 26.28
CA LEU A 226 -0.43 42.23 26.51
C LEU A 226 -0.77 40.82 27.03
N GLU A 227 -0.30 39.73 26.41
CA GLU A 227 -0.21 38.43 27.10
C GLU A 227 1.07 37.66 26.77
N LYS A 228 1.66 37.17 27.87
CA LYS A 228 2.93 36.46 28.02
C LYS A 228 2.82 35.02 27.51
N GLY A 229 3.83 34.56 26.80
CA GLY A 229 4.11 33.13 26.62
C GLY A 229 4.70 32.55 27.91
N PHE A 230 4.16 31.41 28.34
CA PHE A 230 4.75 30.59 29.41
C PHE A 230 5.61 29.48 28.83
N ASP A 231 6.74 29.29 29.49
CA ASP A 231 7.84 28.39 29.16
C ASP A 231 7.49 26.90 29.24
N LYS A 232 8.10 26.13 28.33
CA LYS A 232 8.23 24.67 28.42
C LYS A 232 9.31 24.32 29.45
N ILE A 233 8.87 23.78 30.58
CA ILE A 233 9.71 23.13 31.59
C ILE A 233 10.26 21.82 31.01
N CYS A 234 11.59 21.66 31.02
CA CYS A 234 12.29 20.39 30.78
C CYS A 234 12.99 19.99 32.08
N ILE A 235 12.61 18.83 32.64
CA ILE A 235 13.25 18.21 33.81
C ILE A 235 14.35 17.29 33.30
N TRP A 236 15.59 17.56 33.69
CA TRP A 236 16.73 16.65 33.57
C TRP A 236 17.23 16.34 34.98
N GLU A 237 17.26 15.06 35.35
CA GLU A 237 17.97 14.62 36.56
C GLU A 237 19.45 14.40 36.23
N SER A 238 20.26 15.01 37.08
CA SER A 238 21.72 15.11 37.07
C SER A 238 22.33 14.02 37.94
N ASP A 239 23.57 13.64 37.64
CA ASP A 239 24.50 13.08 38.62
C ASP A 239 25.90 13.66 38.35
N GLY A 240 26.41 14.47 39.29
CA GLY A 240 27.85 14.68 39.52
C GLY A 240 28.47 16.04 39.15
N ASP A 241 28.71 16.88 40.16
CA ASP A 241 29.41 18.17 40.15
C ASP A 241 30.89 18.11 39.72
N ILE A 242 31.42 19.21 39.14
CA ILE A 242 32.40 20.14 39.76
C ILE A 242 32.99 21.13 38.71
N THR A 243 32.70 22.41 38.96
CA THR A 243 33.40 23.69 38.71
C THR A 243 33.76 24.19 37.30
N CYS A 244 33.37 25.46 37.15
CA CYS A 244 33.61 26.49 36.17
C CYS A 244 35.07 26.88 35.93
N ASP A 245 35.36 27.37 34.72
CA ASP A 245 36.11 28.61 34.53
C ASP A 245 35.57 29.36 33.30
N ILE A 246 35.27 30.64 33.53
CA ILE A 246 34.88 31.66 32.55
C ILE A 246 36.15 32.40 32.14
N VAL A 247 36.42 32.53 30.84
CA VAL A 247 37.12 33.71 30.31
C VAL A 247 36.51 34.10 28.96
N ASP A 248 36.12 35.36 28.89
CA ASP A 248 35.58 36.12 27.75
C ASP A 248 36.53 36.21 26.55
N GLY A 249 35.96 36.49 25.36
CA GLY A 249 36.76 37.04 24.26
C GLY A 249 36.13 37.00 22.87
N ASN A 250 35.18 37.90 22.62
CA ASN A 250 34.95 38.66 21.37
C ASN A 250 35.01 37.98 19.98
N SER A 251 33.84 37.98 19.34
CA SER A 251 33.50 38.61 18.04
C SER A 251 34.43 38.43 16.83
N MET A 252 33.90 37.83 15.76
CA MET A 252 33.73 38.59 14.50
C MET A 252 32.69 37.95 13.57
N ILE A 253 31.77 38.82 13.12
CA ILE A 253 30.90 38.69 11.95
C ILE A 253 31.68 39.20 10.73
N ALA A 254 31.55 38.56 9.57
CA ALA A 254 31.62 39.23 8.27
C ALA A 254 30.94 38.41 7.16
N MET A 255 30.00 39.08 6.47
CA MET A 255 29.58 38.83 5.08
C MET A 255 30.76 39.24 4.15
N SER A 256 30.89 38.94 2.85
CA SER A 256 29.95 38.98 1.72
C SER A 256 30.68 38.52 0.44
N GLU A 257 29.88 38.14 -0.57
CA GLU A 257 30.01 38.31 -2.04
C GLU A 257 31.34 38.63 -2.75
N ASP A 258 31.59 37.92 -3.86
CA ASP A 258 31.92 38.44 -5.22
C ASP A 258 31.78 37.25 -6.22
N GLY A 259 31.29 37.30 -7.47
CA GLY A 259 31.00 38.40 -8.38
C GLY A 259 31.94 38.40 -9.60
N SER A 260 31.46 37.97 -10.78
CA SER A 260 31.85 38.40 -12.16
C SER A 260 31.09 37.50 -13.16
N LEU A 261 30.15 37.92 -14.01
CA LEU A 261 29.93 39.02 -14.97
C LEU A 261 30.35 38.69 -16.42
N MET A 262 29.32 38.34 -17.20
CA MET A 262 28.97 38.65 -18.60
C MET A 262 30.01 38.68 -19.73
N SER A 263 29.67 37.98 -20.83
CA SER A 263 29.61 38.60 -22.16
C SER A 263 28.42 38.06 -22.95
N LEU A 264 27.66 38.97 -23.52
CA LEU A 264 26.57 38.77 -24.48
C LEU A 264 27.17 38.62 -25.89
N GLU A 265 26.57 37.78 -26.72
CA GLU A 265 26.49 38.00 -28.17
C GLU A 265 25.25 37.26 -28.70
N LEU A 266 24.37 38.03 -29.35
CA LEU A 266 23.27 37.52 -30.17
C LEU A 266 23.85 37.09 -31.51
N ASP A 267 23.39 35.96 -32.05
CA ASP A 267 23.01 35.90 -33.46
C ASP A 267 22.01 34.76 -33.72
N ASN A 268 21.26 34.96 -34.79
CA ASN A 268 19.94 34.41 -35.06
C ASN A 268 20.01 33.45 -36.28
N VAL A 269 19.00 32.58 -36.44
CA VAL A 269 18.55 31.91 -37.70
C VAL A 269 19.03 30.48 -38.05
N ASP A 270 17.99 29.64 -38.26
CA ASP A 270 17.79 28.43 -39.10
C ASP A 270 18.45 27.05 -38.90
N SER A 271 17.58 26.10 -38.54
CA SER A 271 17.16 24.89 -39.28
C SER A 271 18.17 23.86 -39.83
N ILE A 272 17.79 22.58 -39.64
CA ILE A 272 18.14 21.34 -40.38
C ILE A 272 19.32 20.49 -39.83
N GLY A 273 18.99 19.30 -39.30
CA GLY A 273 19.56 18.02 -39.80
C GLY A 273 20.61 17.25 -38.98
N THR A 274 20.14 16.28 -38.16
CA THR A 274 20.71 14.92 -37.89
C THR A 274 22.12 14.76 -37.23
N PRO A 275 22.54 13.58 -36.72
CA PRO A 275 21.86 12.29 -36.52
C PRO A 275 21.93 11.69 -35.09
N ARG A 276 21.10 10.67 -34.91
CA ARG A 276 20.97 9.73 -33.79
C ARG A 276 22.30 9.13 -33.31
N GLN A 277 22.50 9.10 -31.99
CA GLN A 277 23.33 8.11 -31.33
C GLN A 277 22.46 7.25 -30.38
N ILE A 278 22.53 5.96 -30.63
CA ILE A 278 21.76 4.85 -30.06
C ILE A 278 22.02 4.78 -28.55
N MET A 279 21.01 5.08 -27.73
CA MET A 279 20.99 4.64 -26.32
C MET A 279 20.50 3.20 -26.28
N LYS A 280 21.44 2.28 -26.02
CA LYS A 280 21.15 0.89 -25.67
C LYS A 280 20.18 0.84 -24.50
N LEU A 281 18.97 0.35 -24.76
CA LEU A 281 17.93 0.09 -23.77
C LEU A 281 18.44 -0.99 -22.80
N GLN A 282 18.85 -0.59 -21.60
CA GLN A 282 19.13 -1.55 -20.54
C GLN A 282 17.84 -2.23 -20.11
N ARG A 283 17.84 -3.55 -20.18
CA ARG A 283 16.83 -4.47 -19.66
C ARG A 283 16.73 -4.25 -18.15
N GLY A 284 15.75 -3.46 -17.70
CA GLY A 284 15.58 -3.14 -16.29
C GLY A 284 15.11 -4.36 -15.50
N LYS A 285 16.01 -4.98 -14.73
CA LYS A 285 15.67 -5.87 -13.61
C LYS A 285 14.83 -5.07 -12.61
N MET A 286 13.74 -5.64 -12.10
CA MET A 286 13.02 -5.07 -10.95
C MET A 286 14.02 -4.77 -9.81
N LYS A 287 13.92 -3.57 -9.23
CA LYS A 287 14.79 -3.18 -8.10
C LYS A 287 14.39 -3.99 -6.87
N ARG A 288 15.26 -4.90 -6.45
CA ARG A 288 15.14 -5.67 -5.20
C ARG A 288 15.05 -4.71 -4.00
N GLN A 289 14.29 -5.08 -2.97
CA GLN A 289 14.06 -4.21 -1.81
C GLN A 289 15.36 -3.99 -1.02
N GLY A 290 15.62 -2.73 -0.65
CA GLY A 290 16.79 -2.32 0.13
C GLY A 290 18.00 -1.90 -0.70
N VAL A 291 18.97 -1.29 -0.03
CA VAL A 291 20.23 -0.84 -0.62
C VAL A 291 21.30 -1.87 -0.34
N THR A 292 21.91 -2.43 -1.39
CA THR A 292 23.01 -3.38 -1.25
C THR A 292 24.19 -2.75 -0.51
N ILE A 293 24.69 -3.43 0.53
CA ILE A 293 25.79 -2.97 1.35
C ILE A 293 27.11 -3.35 0.67
N SER A 294 27.77 -2.38 0.06
CA SER A 294 29.10 -2.54 -0.53
C SER A 294 30.18 -1.82 0.26
N LYS A 295 31.44 -2.05 -0.08
CA LYS A 295 32.59 -1.32 0.50
C LYS A 295 32.36 0.19 0.39
N GLY A 296 32.52 0.90 1.50
CA GLY A 296 32.20 2.34 1.64
C GLY A 296 30.83 2.65 2.27
N HIS A 297 29.94 1.66 2.38
CA HIS A 297 28.68 1.82 3.11
C HIS A 297 28.92 1.91 4.63
N LYS A 298 28.21 2.80 5.35
CA LYS A 298 28.38 3.02 6.81
C LYS A 298 28.28 1.76 7.68
N ASN A 299 27.52 0.78 7.21
CA ASN A 299 27.25 -0.50 7.90
C ASN A 299 28.04 -1.68 7.31
N TYR A 300 28.96 -1.44 6.37
CA TYR A 300 29.74 -2.49 5.70
C TYR A 300 30.56 -3.35 6.69
N GLU A 301 31.32 -2.71 7.59
CA GLU A 301 32.08 -3.42 8.61
C GLU A 301 31.20 -4.25 9.56
N LEU A 302 30.03 -3.71 9.92
CA LEU A 302 29.09 -4.44 10.75
C LEU A 302 28.57 -5.68 10.00
N MET A 303 28.20 -5.55 8.72
CA MET A 303 27.78 -6.68 7.89
C MET A 303 28.83 -7.79 7.83
N LEU A 304 30.11 -7.45 7.60
CA LEU A 304 31.19 -8.44 7.59
C LEU A 304 31.29 -9.18 8.93
N ASN A 305 31.22 -8.45 10.04
CA ASN A 305 31.26 -9.03 11.38
C ASN A 305 30.04 -9.92 11.67
N LEU A 306 28.86 -9.57 11.15
CA LEU A 306 27.66 -10.41 11.21
C LEU A 306 27.88 -11.73 10.46
N GLN A 307 28.34 -11.67 9.21
CA GLN A 307 28.53 -12.85 8.37
C GLN A 307 29.61 -13.78 8.95
N LEU A 308 30.75 -13.24 9.40
CA LEU A 308 31.81 -14.01 10.06
C LEU A 308 31.32 -14.69 11.34
N GLY A 309 30.63 -13.93 12.19
CA GLY A 309 30.13 -14.43 13.46
C GLY A 309 29.07 -15.52 13.32
N ILE A 310 28.12 -15.35 12.39
CA ILE A 310 27.07 -16.34 12.10
C ILE A 310 27.70 -17.60 11.50
N ARG A 311 28.58 -17.45 10.50
CA ARG A 311 29.28 -18.58 9.87
C ARG A 311 30.02 -19.42 10.90
N HIS A 312 30.74 -18.78 11.82
CA HIS A 312 31.41 -19.48 12.91
C HIS A 312 30.41 -20.10 13.91
N ALA A 313 29.40 -19.37 14.36
CA ALA A 313 28.44 -19.85 15.35
C ALA A 313 27.67 -21.09 14.86
N VAL A 314 27.26 -21.08 13.58
CA VAL A 314 26.51 -22.18 12.97
C VAL A 314 27.42 -23.33 12.53
N GLY A 315 28.64 -23.03 12.03
CA GLY A 315 29.59 -24.03 11.56
C GLY A 315 30.26 -24.86 12.66
N ARG A 316 30.05 -24.53 13.94
CA ARG A 316 30.60 -25.31 15.05
C ARG A 316 29.98 -26.71 15.12
N ALA A 317 30.85 -27.73 15.13
CA ALA A 317 30.45 -29.09 15.44
C ALA A 317 29.74 -29.12 16.79
N ALA A 318 28.52 -29.65 16.81
CA ALA A 318 27.71 -29.71 18.00
C ALA A 318 26.96 -31.05 18.07
N PRO A 319 26.65 -31.56 19.28
CA PRO A 319 26.10 -32.91 19.46
C PRO A 319 24.81 -33.13 18.68
N ALA A 320 24.48 -34.40 18.41
CA ALA A 320 23.19 -34.78 17.84
C ALA A 320 22.06 -34.06 18.58
N THR A 321 21.23 -33.34 17.82
CA THR A 321 20.26 -32.41 18.38
C THR A 321 18.96 -33.16 18.60
N SER A 322 18.61 -33.41 19.86
CA SER A 322 17.26 -33.83 20.25
C SER A 322 16.32 -32.62 20.23
N LEU A 323 15.04 -32.85 19.93
CA LEU A 323 13.98 -31.84 20.10
C LEU A 323 13.59 -31.65 21.57
N ASP A 324 14.01 -32.56 22.45
CA ASP A 324 13.78 -32.47 23.89
C ASP A 324 14.97 -31.79 24.57
N LEU A 325 14.78 -30.50 24.86
CA LEU A 325 15.80 -29.66 25.48
C LEU A 325 15.60 -29.59 27.00
N LYS A 326 16.71 -29.64 27.74
CA LYS A 326 16.72 -29.43 29.19
C LYS A 326 16.40 -27.96 29.51
N SER A 327 15.80 -27.70 30.67
CA SER A 327 15.49 -26.33 31.14
C SER A 327 16.73 -25.42 31.19
N SER A 328 17.90 -25.97 31.51
CA SER A 328 19.17 -25.24 31.53
C SER A 328 19.57 -24.66 30.17
N ALA A 329 19.12 -25.22 29.05
CA ALA A 329 19.40 -24.70 27.71
C ALA A 329 18.73 -23.34 27.45
N PHE A 330 17.68 -23.02 28.20
CA PHE A 330 16.92 -21.77 28.11
C PHE A 330 17.38 -20.71 29.11
N ASP A 331 18.41 -20.99 29.93
CA ASP A 331 18.93 -20.00 30.88
C ASP A 331 19.53 -18.80 30.11
N PRO A 332 19.14 -17.55 30.40
CA PRO A 332 19.75 -16.34 29.79
C PRO A 332 21.27 -16.22 30.01
N LYS A 333 21.84 -16.98 30.96
CA LYS A 333 23.28 -17.10 31.19
C LYS A 333 23.96 -18.03 30.19
N GLU A 334 23.23 -18.92 29.52
CA GLU A 334 23.73 -19.80 28.48
C GLU A 334 24.05 -18.98 27.23
N LYS A 335 25.31 -18.50 27.17
CA LYS A 335 25.82 -17.61 26.13
C LYS A 335 27.29 -17.90 25.88
N VAL A 336 27.68 -17.90 24.63
CA VAL A 336 29.08 -18.14 24.23
C VAL A 336 29.68 -16.84 23.73
N TRP A 337 30.80 -16.44 24.31
CA TRP A 337 31.63 -15.37 23.75
C TRP A 337 32.78 -15.96 22.94
N THR A 338 32.97 -15.44 21.74
CA THR A 338 34.09 -15.77 20.85
C THR A 338 34.78 -14.47 20.44
N LYS A 339 36.11 -14.46 20.47
CA LYS A 339 36.92 -13.32 20.01
C LYS A 339 37.31 -13.55 18.55
N PHE A 340 37.28 -12.47 17.77
CA PHE A 340 37.65 -12.43 16.36
C PHE A 340 38.76 -11.37 16.18
N PRO A 341 40.02 -11.72 16.49
CA PRO A 341 41.18 -10.89 16.13
C PRO A 341 41.37 -10.86 14.61
N ALA A 342 41.84 -9.72 14.08
CA ALA A 342 42.01 -9.53 12.64
C ALA A 342 43.02 -10.53 12.04
N GLU A 343 44.10 -10.80 12.77
CA GLU A 343 45.12 -11.81 12.44
C GLU A 343 44.63 -13.26 12.58
N GLY A 344 43.42 -13.48 13.11
CA GLY A 344 42.88 -14.80 13.40
C GLY A 344 43.40 -15.40 14.70
N SER A 345 42.85 -16.56 15.06
CA SER A 345 43.21 -17.31 16.26
C SER A 345 43.15 -18.82 15.99
N LYS A 346 43.47 -19.64 17.00
CA LYS A 346 43.26 -21.09 16.93
C LYS A 346 41.80 -21.48 16.61
N HIS A 347 40.84 -20.63 16.93
CA HIS A 347 39.41 -20.94 16.82
C HIS A 347 38.68 -20.10 15.77
N THR A 348 39.29 -19.04 15.25
CA THR A 348 38.68 -18.11 14.30
C THR A 348 39.64 -17.81 13.16
N PRO A 349 39.20 -17.84 11.89
CA PRO A 349 40.09 -17.54 10.77
C PRO A 349 40.53 -16.06 10.78
N PRO A 350 41.68 -15.73 10.16
CA PRO A 350 42.06 -14.35 9.86
C PRO A 350 41.01 -13.66 8.97
N HIS A 351 40.83 -12.35 9.13
CA HIS A 351 39.82 -11.59 8.37
C HIS A 351 40.18 -10.11 8.19
N GLN A 352 39.53 -9.46 7.23
CA GLN A 352 39.79 -8.06 6.86
C GLN A 352 39.07 -7.03 7.74
N SER A 353 38.06 -7.44 8.52
CA SER A 353 37.38 -6.53 9.45
C SER A 353 38.21 -6.29 10.71
N CYS A 354 37.90 -5.23 11.46
CA CYS A 354 38.54 -4.92 12.73
C CYS A 354 38.29 -5.99 13.79
N GLU A 355 39.10 -6.04 14.85
CA GLU A 355 38.87 -6.98 15.95
C GLU A 355 37.50 -6.74 16.60
N PHE A 356 36.75 -7.83 16.80
CA PHE A 356 35.46 -7.79 17.49
C PHE A 356 35.25 -9.01 18.38
N LYS A 357 34.21 -8.94 19.22
CA LYS A 357 33.74 -10.07 20.02
C LYS A 357 32.32 -10.44 19.62
N TRP A 358 32.13 -11.69 19.28
CA TRP A 358 30.84 -12.28 19.00
C TRP A 358 30.26 -12.88 20.27
N LYS A 359 28.96 -12.69 20.46
CA LYS A 359 28.20 -13.35 21.49
C LYS A 359 27.01 -14.07 20.88
N ASP A 360 26.93 -15.36 21.17
CA ASP A 360 25.79 -16.19 20.84
C ASP A 360 24.93 -16.45 22.08
N TYR A 361 23.61 -16.35 21.95
CA TYR A 361 22.66 -16.56 23.05
C TYR A 361 21.91 -17.86 22.85
N CYS A 362 21.87 -18.73 23.87
CA CYS A 362 21.15 -20.00 23.86
C CYS A 362 21.34 -20.80 22.55
N PRO A 363 22.60 -21.04 22.10
CA PRO A 363 22.90 -21.58 20.77
C PRO A 363 22.21 -22.93 20.49
N LEU A 364 22.10 -23.78 21.50
CA LEU A 364 21.41 -25.07 21.39
C LEU A 364 19.92 -24.89 21.06
N VAL A 365 19.25 -23.92 21.67
CA VAL A 365 17.82 -23.65 21.44
C VAL A 365 17.60 -23.16 20.01
N PHE A 366 18.35 -22.16 19.55
CA PHE A 366 18.20 -21.62 18.19
C PHE A 366 18.62 -22.60 17.08
N ARG A 367 19.59 -23.49 17.36
CA ARG A 367 19.89 -24.62 16.48
C ARG A 367 18.70 -25.58 16.36
N THR A 368 18.02 -25.85 17.46
CA THR A 368 16.86 -26.75 17.48
C THR A 368 15.62 -26.11 16.86
N LEU A 369 15.41 -24.80 17.08
CA LEU A 369 14.37 -24.02 16.40
C LEU A 369 14.54 -24.06 14.87
N ARG A 370 15.76 -23.87 14.35
CA ARG A 370 16.02 -24.00 12.91
C ARG A 370 15.63 -25.38 12.37
N LYS A 371 15.97 -26.45 13.09
CA LYS A 371 15.54 -27.82 12.73
C LYS A 371 14.02 -27.98 12.74
N LEU A 372 13.35 -27.48 13.78
CA LEU A 372 11.90 -27.52 13.91
C LEU A 372 11.20 -26.77 12.75
N PHE A 373 11.78 -25.64 12.33
CA PHE A 373 11.31 -24.88 11.17
C PHE A 373 11.77 -25.43 9.83
N LYS A 374 12.38 -26.62 9.78
CA LYS A 374 12.86 -27.28 8.56
C LYS A 374 13.87 -26.43 7.79
N VAL A 375 14.71 -25.69 8.51
CA VAL A 375 15.81 -24.88 7.96
C VAL A 375 17.11 -25.67 8.02
N ASP A 376 17.67 -25.99 6.86
CA ASP A 376 19.00 -26.57 6.77
C ASP A 376 20.09 -25.58 7.19
N ALA A 377 21.10 -26.06 7.91
CA ALA A 377 22.14 -25.23 8.47
C ALA A 377 23.10 -24.69 7.39
N ALA A 378 23.38 -25.47 6.34
CA ALA A 378 24.23 -25.03 5.23
C ALA A 378 23.49 -23.98 4.39
N ASP A 379 22.22 -24.21 4.04
CA ASP A 379 21.40 -23.23 3.31
C ASP A 379 21.26 -21.91 4.07
N TYR A 380 21.05 -22.00 5.38
CA TYR A 380 20.99 -20.83 6.25
C TYR A 380 22.30 -20.03 6.23
N MET A 381 23.45 -20.71 6.28
CA MET A 381 24.76 -20.06 6.18
C MET A 381 25.02 -19.48 4.78
N LEU A 382 24.65 -20.18 3.71
CA LEU A 382 24.83 -19.69 2.34
C LEU A 382 23.98 -18.45 2.07
N SER A 383 22.73 -18.44 2.52
CA SER A 383 21.80 -17.33 2.36
C SER A 383 22.27 -16.05 3.06
N ILE A 384 22.80 -16.16 4.28
CA ILE A 384 23.20 -14.99 5.09
C ILE A 384 24.67 -14.63 4.89
N CYS A 385 25.54 -15.64 4.83
CA CYS A 385 26.99 -15.50 4.88
C CYS A 385 27.66 -15.93 3.59
N GLY A 386 26.94 -16.16 2.50
CA GLY A 386 27.52 -16.44 1.19
C GLY A 386 28.26 -15.22 0.61
N ASP A 387 28.61 -15.31 -0.68
CA ASP A 387 29.38 -14.27 -1.37
C ASP A 387 28.52 -13.03 -1.73
N GLU A 388 27.20 -13.15 -1.62
CA GLU A 388 26.26 -12.07 -1.86
C GLU A 388 26.16 -11.13 -0.65
N ALA A 389 26.19 -9.82 -0.91
CA ALA A 389 26.03 -8.80 0.13
C ALA A 389 24.60 -8.71 0.65
N LEU A 390 24.47 -8.39 1.94
CA LEU A 390 23.17 -8.07 2.54
C LEU A 390 22.64 -6.72 2.02
N ARG A 391 21.32 -6.57 2.02
CA ARG A 391 20.65 -5.31 1.66
C ARG A 391 20.13 -4.61 2.91
N GLU A 392 20.44 -3.32 3.08
CA GLU A 392 19.87 -2.49 4.16
C GLU A 392 18.48 -2.01 3.76
N LEU A 393 17.51 -2.22 4.65
CA LEU A 393 16.19 -1.64 4.54
C LEU A 393 16.15 -0.36 5.39
N SER A 394 15.86 0.76 4.75
CA SER A 394 15.52 2.00 5.44
C SER A 394 14.27 1.76 6.27
N SER A 395 14.40 1.71 7.59
CA SER A 395 13.23 1.64 8.46
C SER A 395 12.75 3.07 8.74
N PRO A 396 11.55 3.48 8.32
CA PRO A 396 10.93 4.73 8.77
C PRO A 396 10.34 4.61 10.19
N GLY A 397 10.53 3.47 10.88
CA GLY A 397 9.88 3.18 12.15
C GLY A 397 10.40 4.01 13.33
N LYS A 398 9.51 4.31 14.29
CA LYS A 398 9.82 5.04 15.55
C LYS A 398 10.93 4.39 16.40
N SER A 399 11.27 3.13 16.16
CA SER A 399 12.21 2.35 16.99
C SER A 399 13.69 2.69 16.76
N GLY A 400 14.03 3.26 15.60
CA GLY A 400 15.43 3.49 15.17
C GLY A 400 16.22 2.19 14.93
N SER A 401 15.54 1.07 14.70
CA SER A 401 16.17 -0.23 14.41
C SER A 401 16.53 -0.38 12.93
N PHE A 402 17.75 -0.83 12.64
CA PHE A 402 18.16 -1.20 11.29
C PHE A 402 17.71 -2.61 10.94
N PHE A 403 17.35 -2.80 9.68
CA PHE A 403 17.00 -4.10 9.11
C PHE A 403 17.94 -4.42 7.96
N TYR A 404 18.42 -5.66 7.95
CA TYR A 404 19.12 -6.24 6.81
C TYR A 404 18.28 -7.36 6.22
N LEU A 405 18.38 -7.54 4.91
CA LEU A 405 17.69 -8.56 4.15
C LEU A 405 18.73 -9.39 3.39
N THR A 406 18.58 -10.70 3.38
CA THR A 406 19.41 -11.59 2.56
C THR A 406 19.11 -11.39 1.09
N ASN A 407 20.07 -11.72 0.22
CA ASN A 407 19.92 -11.45 -1.21
C ASN A 407 18.80 -12.28 -1.86
N ASP A 408 18.52 -13.45 -1.29
CA ASP A 408 17.44 -14.38 -1.66
C ASP A 408 16.11 -14.11 -0.94
N ASP A 409 16.00 -13.00 -0.19
CA ASP A 409 14.78 -12.57 0.50
C ASP A 409 14.25 -13.54 1.57
N ARG A 410 15.00 -14.57 1.97
CA ARG A 410 14.53 -15.57 2.95
C ARG A 410 14.57 -15.08 4.40
N TYR A 411 15.61 -14.35 4.77
CA TYR A 411 15.85 -13.96 6.16
C TYR A 411 16.01 -12.45 6.33
N MET A 412 15.50 -11.97 7.45
CA MET A 412 15.71 -10.60 7.93
C MET A 412 16.59 -10.61 9.17
N ILE A 413 17.48 -9.63 9.27
CA ILE A 413 18.28 -9.38 10.47
C ILE A 413 17.85 -8.03 11.04
N LYS A 414 17.22 -8.05 12.22
CA LYS A 414 16.73 -6.85 12.90
C LYS A 414 17.66 -6.50 14.05
N THR A 415 18.12 -5.25 14.12
CA THR A 415 18.85 -4.77 15.31
C THR A 415 17.91 -4.56 16.48
N MET A 416 18.34 -4.96 17.67
CA MET A 416 17.52 -5.04 18.88
C MET A 416 18.09 -4.18 20.02
N LYS A 417 17.21 -3.54 20.80
CA LYS A 417 17.55 -2.91 22.07
C LYS A 417 17.83 -3.98 23.14
N LYS A 418 18.56 -3.59 24.20
CA LYS A 418 18.87 -4.51 25.32
C LYS A 418 17.59 -5.02 26.01
N SER A 419 16.56 -4.17 26.11
CA SER A 419 15.25 -4.53 26.68
C SER A 419 14.59 -5.64 25.87
N GLU A 420 14.45 -5.49 24.55
CA GLU A 420 13.82 -6.49 23.68
C GLU A 420 14.54 -7.85 23.72
N VAL A 421 15.88 -7.84 23.80
CA VAL A 421 16.66 -9.07 23.98
C VAL A 421 16.33 -9.77 25.31
N LYS A 422 16.09 -9.02 26.39
CA LYS A 422 15.67 -9.61 27.66
C LYS A 422 14.28 -10.25 27.55
N VAL A 423 13.35 -9.60 26.84
CA VAL A 423 12.00 -10.14 26.60
C VAL A 423 12.08 -11.45 25.84
N LEU A 424 12.81 -11.50 24.73
CA LEU A 424 12.98 -12.74 23.94
C LEU A 424 13.57 -13.88 24.79
N LEU A 425 14.61 -13.60 25.59
CA LEU A 425 15.23 -14.61 26.45
C LEU A 425 14.30 -15.09 27.57
N LYS A 426 13.48 -14.20 28.15
CA LYS A 426 12.50 -14.52 29.19
C LYS A 426 11.42 -15.47 28.64
N MET A 427 10.88 -15.18 27.45
CA MET A 427 9.82 -15.98 26.83
C MET A 427 10.33 -17.17 26.01
N LEU A 428 11.65 -17.35 25.85
CA LEU A 428 12.23 -18.32 24.90
C LEU A 428 11.75 -19.76 25.13
N SER A 429 11.57 -20.16 26.39
CA SER A 429 11.07 -21.48 26.76
C SER A 429 9.60 -21.67 26.36
N ALA A 430 8.76 -20.68 26.63
CA ALA A 430 7.35 -20.69 26.23
C ALA A 430 7.20 -20.64 24.71
N TYR A 431 7.96 -19.76 24.05
CA TYR A 431 8.03 -19.66 22.60
C TYR A 431 8.40 -21.01 21.96
N TYR A 432 9.45 -21.67 22.45
CA TYR A 432 9.88 -22.98 21.93
C TYR A 432 8.76 -24.04 22.03
N LYS A 433 8.07 -24.09 23.17
CA LYS A 433 6.93 -25.01 23.37
C LYS A 433 5.78 -24.68 22.43
N HIS A 434 5.47 -23.40 22.26
CA HIS A 434 4.39 -22.91 21.39
C HIS A 434 4.62 -23.32 19.94
N VAL A 435 5.78 -22.96 19.37
CA VAL A 435 6.10 -23.26 17.96
C VAL A 435 6.28 -24.76 17.69
N ARG A 436 6.59 -25.55 18.73
CA ARG A 436 6.63 -27.02 18.65
C ARG A 436 5.24 -27.64 18.67
N SER A 437 4.29 -27.02 19.37
CA SER A 437 2.92 -27.54 19.52
C SER A 437 2.02 -27.14 18.35
N PHE A 438 2.32 -26.02 17.69
CA PHE A 438 1.48 -25.45 16.64
C PHE A 438 2.30 -25.16 15.37
N GLU A 439 2.30 -26.09 14.41
CA GLU A 439 3.05 -25.94 13.14
C GLU A 439 2.57 -24.75 12.30
N ASN A 440 1.27 -24.42 12.39
CA ASN A 440 0.63 -23.31 11.67
C ASN A 440 0.73 -21.95 12.38
N THR A 441 1.47 -21.83 13.48
CA THR A 441 1.60 -20.56 14.21
C THR A 441 1.98 -19.40 13.28
N LEU A 442 1.27 -18.29 13.44
CA LEU A 442 1.49 -17.05 12.71
C LEU A 442 2.60 -16.22 13.34
N VAL A 443 3.04 -16.56 14.55
CA VAL A 443 4.10 -15.85 15.26
C VAL A 443 5.42 -15.93 14.47
N THR A 444 6.06 -14.77 14.34
CA THR A 444 7.40 -14.63 13.73
C THR A 444 8.37 -15.73 14.16
N LYS A 445 9.06 -16.32 13.17
CA LYS A 445 10.05 -17.38 13.36
C LYS A 445 11.44 -16.79 13.63
N PHE A 446 12.03 -17.11 14.78
CA PHE A 446 13.39 -16.69 15.16
C PHE A 446 14.40 -17.81 14.95
N PHE A 447 15.51 -17.49 14.29
CA PHE A 447 16.55 -18.44 13.90
C PHE A 447 17.88 -18.27 14.63
N GLY A 448 18.11 -17.10 15.23
CA GLY A 448 19.32 -16.80 15.98
C GLY A 448 19.21 -15.47 16.71
N LEU A 449 19.86 -15.38 17.86
CA LEU A 449 19.96 -14.16 18.66
C LEU A 449 21.42 -13.95 19.03
N HIS A 450 21.98 -12.82 18.63
CA HIS A 450 23.41 -12.61 18.73
C HIS A 450 23.75 -11.16 19.11
N CYS A 451 25.02 -10.94 19.44
CA CYS A 451 25.55 -9.60 19.69
C CYS A 451 26.99 -9.49 19.22
N VAL A 452 27.26 -8.42 18.47
CA VAL A 452 28.61 -7.98 18.11
C VAL A 452 29.02 -6.89 19.09
N LYS A 453 30.19 -7.05 19.69
CA LYS A 453 30.87 -6.00 20.46
C LYS A 453 32.09 -5.56 19.69
N LEU A 454 32.07 -4.33 19.18
CA LEU A 454 33.19 -3.73 18.46
C LEU A 454 34.22 -3.21 19.47
N ASN A 455 35.51 -3.43 19.18
CA ASN A 455 36.59 -2.85 19.97
C ASN A 455 36.79 -1.38 19.55
N GLY A 456 36.82 -0.48 20.54
CA GLY A 456 36.94 0.97 20.36
C GLY A 456 36.69 1.71 21.68
N PRO A 457 36.95 3.04 21.74
CA PRO A 457 36.89 3.81 22.99
C PRO A 457 35.50 3.78 23.66
N SER A 458 34.42 3.62 22.90
CA SER A 458 33.03 3.57 23.39
C SER A 458 32.42 2.15 23.48
N GLN A 459 33.19 1.09 23.20
CA GLN A 459 32.78 -0.33 23.23
C GLN A 459 31.31 -0.61 22.88
N LYS A 460 30.88 -0.17 21.69
CA LYS A 460 29.49 -0.28 21.24
C LYS A 460 29.07 -1.74 21.06
N LYS A 461 27.94 -2.12 21.68
CA LYS A 461 27.32 -3.44 21.55
C LYS A 461 26.10 -3.34 20.63
N VAL A 462 26.15 -4.02 19.49
CA VAL A 462 25.01 -4.18 18.59
C VAL A 462 24.41 -5.56 18.85
N ARG A 463 23.11 -5.61 19.13
CA ARG A 463 22.36 -6.87 19.29
C ARG A 463 21.42 -7.01 18.12
N PHE A 464 21.16 -8.23 17.69
CA PHE A 464 20.26 -8.48 16.58
C PHE A 464 19.67 -9.87 16.68
N VAL A 465 18.51 -10.02 16.06
CA VAL A 465 17.82 -11.28 15.88
C VAL A 465 17.73 -11.57 14.39
N ILE A 466 17.85 -12.84 14.03
CA ILE A 466 17.64 -13.33 12.67
C ILE A 466 16.26 -13.97 12.66
N MET A 467 15.42 -13.54 11.72
CA MET A 467 14.02 -13.94 11.62
C MET A 467 13.62 -14.21 10.17
N GLY A 468 12.53 -14.94 9.97
CA GLY A 468 12.00 -15.21 8.64
C GLY A 468 11.41 -13.95 8.00
N ASN A 469 11.64 -13.76 6.71
CA ASN A 469 10.90 -12.76 5.95
C ASN A 469 9.51 -13.31 5.59
N LEU A 470 8.46 -12.68 6.09
CA LEU A 470 7.08 -13.07 5.81
C LEU A 470 6.73 -12.96 4.32
N PHE A 471 7.35 -12.01 3.61
CA PHE A 471 7.10 -11.75 2.19
C PHE A 471 8.16 -12.38 1.28
N CYS A 472 8.81 -13.46 1.73
CA CYS A 472 9.59 -14.33 0.86
C CYS A 472 8.62 -15.05 -0.09
N SER A 473 8.45 -14.52 -1.29
CA SER A 473 7.44 -14.96 -2.24
C SER A 473 7.93 -14.78 -3.68
N GLU A 474 7.52 -15.70 -4.57
CA GLU A 474 7.63 -15.53 -6.02
C GLU A 474 6.61 -14.49 -6.54
N TYR A 475 5.55 -14.23 -5.77
CA TYR A 475 4.53 -13.25 -6.11
C TYR A 475 4.93 -11.85 -5.70
N VAL A 476 4.60 -10.88 -6.57
CA VAL A 476 4.73 -9.47 -6.26
C VAL A 476 3.67 -9.09 -5.22
N ILE A 477 4.11 -8.56 -4.08
CA ILE A 477 3.22 -8.01 -3.06
C ILE A 477 2.79 -6.61 -3.47
N HIS A 478 1.51 -6.45 -3.85
CA HIS A 478 0.95 -5.18 -4.33
C HIS A 478 0.56 -4.24 -3.19
N ARG A 479 0.07 -4.78 -2.08
CA ARG A 479 -0.30 -4.01 -0.87
C ARG A 479 0.25 -4.69 0.38
N ARG A 480 0.66 -3.88 1.36
CA ARG A 480 1.12 -4.33 2.68
C ARG A 480 0.34 -3.59 3.75
N PHE A 481 -0.20 -4.30 4.73
CA PHE A 481 -0.91 -3.72 5.87
C PHE A 481 -0.29 -4.21 7.19
N ASP A 482 -0.04 -3.29 8.10
CA ASP A 482 0.30 -3.54 9.50
C ASP A 482 -0.98 -3.24 10.31
N LEU A 483 -1.56 -4.27 10.94
CA LEU A 483 -2.89 -4.22 11.55
C LEU A 483 -2.82 -4.50 13.07
N LYS A 484 -3.33 -3.59 13.91
CA LYS A 484 -3.26 -3.67 15.39
C LYS A 484 -4.64 -3.68 16.08
N GLY A 485 -5.69 -3.31 15.37
CA GLY A 485 -7.02 -3.05 15.92
C GLY A 485 -7.12 -1.74 16.70
N SER A 486 -6.31 -0.73 16.39
CA SER A 486 -6.33 0.58 17.06
C SER A 486 -6.38 1.73 16.06
N SER A 487 -6.84 2.92 16.45
CA SER A 487 -6.99 4.08 15.55
C SER A 487 -5.92 5.15 15.73
N HIS A 488 -5.38 5.34 16.94
CA HIS A 488 -4.47 6.47 17.21
C HIS A 488 -3.10 6.31 16.52
N GLY A 489 -2.79 7.19 15.56
CA GLY A 489 -1.55 7.16 14.78
C GLY A 489 -1.47 5.99 13.77
N ARG A 490 -2.63 5.43 13.41
CA ARG A 490 -2.79 4.24 12.57
C ARG A 490 -3.27 4.57 11.16
N THR A 491 -2.85 5.73 10.64
CA THR A 491 -2.91 6.12 9.22
C THR A 491 -1.48 6.28 8.69
N THR A 492 -1.29 6.13 7.39
CA THR A 492 -0.02 6.41 6.72
C THR A 492 0.06 7.90 6.36
N ASP A 493 1.17 8.55 6.72
CA ASP A 493 1.35 10.00 6.47
C ASP A 493 1.69 10.32 5.01
N LYS A 494 1.96 9.28 4.19
CA LYS A 494 2.24 9.44 2.76
C LYS A 494 0.95 9.71 1.98
N PRO A 495 0.96 10.68 1.06
CA PRO A 495 -0.17 10.89 0.16
C PRO A 495 -0.36 9.65 -0.73
N GLU A 496 -1.58 9.40 -1.20
CA GLU A 496 -1.94 8.21 -2.00
C GLU A 496 -1.09 8.02 -3.27
N GLU A 497 -0.53 9.11 -3.78
CA GLU A 497 0.31 9.20 -4.97
C GLU A 497 1.72 8.62 -4.73
N GLU A 498 2.16 8.55 -3.47
CA GLU A 498 3.46 8.01 -3.05
C GLU A 498 3.37 6.59 -2.47
N ILE A 499 2.17 6.01 -2.43
CA ILE A 499 1.94 4.65 -1.92
C ILE A 499 2.33 3.64 -3.00
N ASP A 500 3.48 3.01 -2.81
CA ASP A 500 3.97 1.89 -3.61
C ASP A 500 3.81 0.54 -2.90
N GLY A 501 4.19 -0.56 -3.58
CA GLY A 501 4.15 -1.91 -3.00
C GLY A 501 5.09 -2.15 -1.82
N ASN A 502 6.00 -1.21 -1.50
CA ASN A 502 6.87 -1.25 -0.33
C ASN A 502 6.32 -0.41 0.85
N THR A 503 5.31 0.41 0.60
CA THR A 503 4.66 1.21 1.63
C THR A 503 3.76 0.32 2.47
N THR A 504 3.97 0.37 3.79
CA THR A 504 3.18 -0.42 4.75
C THR A 504 2.05 0.46 5.28
N LEU A 505 0.84 0.14 4.84
CA LEU A 505 -0.42 0.75 5.24
C LEU A 505 -0.81 0.29 6.64
N LYS A 506 -1.69 1.03 7.31
CA LYS A 506 -2.12 0.76 8.69
C LYS A 506 -3.63 0.54 8.78
N ASP A 507 -4.16 0.40 9.99
CA ASP A 507 -5.58 0.10 10.25
C ASP A 507 -6.53 1.10 9.59
N LEU A 508 -6.22 2.40 9.65
CA LEU A 508 -7.08 3.43 9.07
C LEU A 508 -6.93 3.55 7.55
N ASP A 509 -5.93 2.91 6.97
CA ASP A 509 -5.76 2.82 5.52
C ASP A 509 -6.41 1.54 4.94
N LEU A 510 -6.86 0.62 5.81
CA LEU A 510 -7.46 -0.64 5.40
C LEU A 510 -8.81 -0.40 4.73
N ASN A 511 -8.87 -0.79 3.45
CA ASN A 511 -10.01 -0.67 2.57
C ASN A 511 -10.49 -2.03 2.03
N PHE A 512 -10.14 -3.13 2.69
CA PHE A 512 -10.55 -4.49 2.31
C PHE A 512 -11.08 -5.30 3.49
N ILE A 513 -12.01 -6.21 3.20
CA ILE A 513 -12.31 -7.39 4.01
C ILE A 513 -11.71 -8.59 3.28
N PHE A 514 -10.89 -9.36 3.99
CA PHE A 514 -10.24 -10.57 3.48
C PHE A 514 -11.19 -11.76 3.63
N ARG A 515 -11.69 -12.28 2.52
CA ARG A 515 -12.63 -13.41 2.46
C ARG A 515 -11.85 -14.71 2.30
N LEU A 516 -11.81 -15.51 3.36
CA LEU A 516 -11.14 -16.81 3.40
C LEU A 516 -12.17 -17.94 3.21
N GLN A 517 -11.79 -18.99 2.48
CA GLN A 517 -12.60 -20.20 2.42
C GLN A 517 -12.87 -20.76 3.82
N ARG A 518 -14.04 -21.36 4.04
CA ARG A 518 -14.53 -21.84 5.34
C ARG A 518 -13.48 -22.57 6.19
N GLU A 519 -12.83 -23.58 5.63
CA GLU A 519 -11.82 -24.38 6.34
C GLU A 519 -10.60 -23.53 6.73
N GLY A 520 -10.14 -22.69 5.79
CA GLY A 520 -9.04 -21.75 6.02
C GLY A 520 -9.38 -20.69 7.06
N PHE A 521 -10.63 -20.22 7.10
CA PHE A 521 -11.10 -19.24 8.08
C PHE A 521 -11.19 -19.85 9.49
N GLN A 522 -11.71 -21.06 9.63
CA GLN A 522 -11.78 -21.75 10.92
C GLN A 522 -10.39 -22.02 11.51
N GLU A 523 -9.47 -22.50 10.66
CA GLU A 523 -8.08 -22.73 11.07
C GLU A 523 -7.36 -21.41 11.40
N PHE A 524 -7.63 -20.35 10.64
CA PHE A 524 -7.16 -19.00 10.94
C PHE A 524 -7.61 -18.53 12.32
N GLN A 525 -8.90 -18.59 12.62
CA GLN A 525 -9.44 -18.18 13.93
C GLN A 525 -8.81 -18.98 15.07
N ARG A 526 -8.81 -20.32 14.93
CA ARG A 526 -8.23 -21.23 15.91
C ARG A 526 -6.77 -20.90 16.20
N GLN A 527 -5.97 -20.63 15.16
CA GLN A 527 -4.55 -20.37 15.32
C GLN A 527 -4.28 -18.97 15.88
N VAL A 528 -5.02 -17.94 15.43
CA VAL A 528 -4.94 -16.58 15.99
C VAL A 528 -5.25 -16.59 17.49
N ASP A 529 -6.27 -17.34 17.92
CA ASP A 529 -6.59 -17.49 19.34
C ASP A 529 -5.42 -18.11 20.12
N LYS A 530 -4.84 -19.21 19.62
CA LYS A 530 -3.68 -19.85 20.28
C LYS A 530 -2.46 -18.94 20.35
N ASP A 531 -2.18 -18.20 19.29
CA ASP A 531 -1.05 -17.27 19.25
C ASP A 531 -1.27 -16.09 20.20
N CYS A 532 -2.49 -15.56 20.26
CA CYS A 532 -2.86 -14.47 21.19
C CYS A 532 -2.82 -14.92 22.65
N ASP A 533 -3.29 -16.13 22.97
CA ASP A 533 -3.22 -16.68 24.33
C ASP A 533 -1.77 -16.84 24.80
N PHE A 534 -0.87 -17.28 23.92
CA PHE A 534 0.56 -17.34 24.19
C PHE A 534 1.15 -15.95 24.47
N LEU A 535 0.88 -14.97 23.61
CA LEU A 535 1.40 -13.61 23.76
C LEU A 535 0.86 -12.92 25.03
N GLU A 536 -0.40 -13.15 25.36
CA GLU A 536 -1.05 -12.65 26.58
C GLU A 536 -0.38 -13.23 27.84
N GLN A 537 -0.12 -14.55 27.87
CA GLN A 537 0.55 -15.22 28.98
C GLN A 537 1.97 -14.69 29.22
N GLU A 538 2.69 -14.41 28.13
CA GLU A 538 4.03 -13.81 28.18
C GLU A 538 4.01 -12.28 28.37
N ARG A 539 2.82 -11.68 28.57
CA ARG A 539 2.59 -10.24 28.80
C ARG A 539 3.09 -9.34 27.67
N VAL A 540 3.07 -9.88 26.45
CA VAL A 540 3.47 -9.18 25.22
C VAL A 540 2.29 -8.38 24.68
N MET A 541 2.58 -7.20 24.14
CA MET A 541 1.60 -6.28 23.58
C MET A 541 2.18 -5.52 22.37
N ASP A 542 1.35 -4.69 21.73
CA ASP A 542 1.74 -3.84 20.60
C ASP A 542 2.23 -4.61 19.35
N TYR A 543 1.81 -5.88 19.20
CA TYR A 543 2.16 -6.75 18.08
C TYR A 543 1.30 -6.52 16.83
N SER A 544 1.92 -6.75 15.67
CA SER A 544 1.40 -6.66 14.29
C SER A 544 0.62 -7.87 13.80
N LEU A 545 -0.53 -7.78 13.11
CA LEU A 545 -0.73 -8.69 11.97
C LEU A 545 -0.23 -7.98 10.72
N LEU A 546 0.89 -8.46 10.17
CA LEU A 546 1.39 -7.98 8.89
C LEU A 546 0.71 -8.79 7.79
N VAL A 547 0.09 -8.12 6.82
CA VAL A 547 -0.64 -8.73 5.70
C VAL A 547 -0.09 -8.21 4.38
N GLY A 548 0.24 -9.11 3.46
CA GLY A 548 0.65 -8.84 2.10
C GLY A 548 -0.40 -9.38 1.13
N VAL A 549 -0.77 -8.56 0.15
CA VAL A 549 -1.80 -8.90 -0.83
C VAL A 549 -1.19 -8.93 -2.21
N HIS A 550 -1.35 -10.06 -2.88
CA HIS A 550 -1.11 -10.22 -4.31
C HIS A 550 -2.45 -10.40 -5.01
N PHE A 551 -2.71 -9.69 -6.11
CA PHE A 551 -3.98 -9.76 -6.84
C PHE A 551 -3.80 -10.72 -8.01
N ARG A 552 -4.71 -11.68 -8.17
CA ARG A 552 -4.69 -12.68 -9.24
C ARG A 552 -5.40 -12.14 -10.48
N GLU A 553 -4.95 -12.60 -11.65
CA GLU A 553 -5.60 -12.32 -12.93
C GLU A 553 -6.94 -13.08 -13.02
N THR A 554 -7.98 -12.43 -13.54
CA THR A 554 -9.30 -13.04 -13.74
C THR A 554 -9.32 -13.94 -14.98
N PRO A 555 -9.86 -15.18 -14.90
CA PRO A 555 -9.77 -16.19 -15.96
C PRO A 555 -10.78 -16.02 -17.12
N TYR A 556 -11.21 -14.81 -17.45
CA TYR A 556 -12.29 -14.56 -18.42
C TYR A 556 -11.98 -14.90 -19.89
N ASN A 557 -10.86 -15.58 -20.19
CA ASN A 557 -10.44 -15.96 -21.55
C ASN A 557 -10.27 -17.47 -21.79
N ARG A 558 -10.75 -18.36 -20.89
CA ARG A 558 -10.57 -19.82 -21.08
C ARG A 558 -11.65 -20.51 -21.94
N ASP A 559 -12.78 -19.86 -22.23
CA ASP A 559 -13.90 -20.49 -22.96
C ASP A 559 -14.01 -20.13 -24.45
N GLN A 560 -12.94 -19.57 -25.05
CA GLN A 560 -12.80 -19.52 -26.51
C GLN A 560 -11.45 -20.08 -26.89
N LEU A 561 -11.40 -21.40 -27.06
CA LEU A 561 -10.50 -22.19 -27.94
C LEU A 561 -10.50 -23.63 -27.43
N SER A 562 -11.65 -24.30 -27.52
CA SER A 562 -11.69 -25.76 -27.63
C SER A 562 -11.97 -26.09 -29.09
N GLU A 563 -10.91 -26.49 -29.81
CA GLU A 563 -10.87 -27.55 -30.83
C GLU A 563 -9.54 -27.41 -31.59
N ASP A 564 -9.02 -28.56 -32.03
CA ASP A 564 -7.86 -28.73 -32.91
C ASP A 564 -6.46 -28.64 -32.28
N CYS A 565 -5.96 -29.79 -31.80
CA CYS A 565 -5.24 -30.74 -32.66
C CYS A 565 -4.36 -31.69 -31.83
N SER A 566 -4.85 -32.91 -31.68
CA SER A 566 -3.99 -34.09 -31.59
C SER A 566 -3.38 -34.37 -32.97
N SER A 567 -2.07 -34.23 -33.15
CA SER A 567 -1.34 -35.05 -34.13
C SER A 567 0.16 -35.08 -33.86
N GLU A 568 0.67 -36.31 -33.83
CA GLU A 568 2.08 -36.69 -33.95
C GLU A 568 2.70 -36.09 -35.21
N PHE A 569 4.02 -35.84 -35.25
CA PHE A 569 4.92 -36.34 -36.32
C PHE A 569 6.39 -35.92 -36.10
N ARG A 570 7.26 -36.80 -36.56
CA ARG A 570 8.72 -36.90 -36.36
C ARG A 570 9.56 -36.03 -37.31
N THR A 571 10.76 -35.64 -36.85
CA THR A 571 12.10 -35.43 -37.49
C THR A 571 12.25 -35.01 -38.98
N PRO A 572 13.38 -34.34 -39.35
CA PRO A 572 14.41 -35.11 -40.07
C PRO A 572 15.89 -34.80 -39.76
N ARG A 573 16.70 -35.83 -40.02
CA ARG A 573 18.17 -35.96 -40.02
C ARG A 573 18.90 -35.04 -41.01
N GLY A 574 20.16 -34.74 -40.69
CA GLY A 574 21.26 -34.46 -41.62
C GLY A 574 22.59 -34.98 -41.04
N ASN A 575 23.34 -35.75 -41.84
CA ASN A 575 24.60 -36.44 -41.51
C ASN A 575 25.83 -35.70 -42.11
N ASP A 576 27.02 -36.16 -41.68
CA ASP A 576 28.40 -35.98 -42.17
C ASP A 576 29.27 -35.08 -41.25
N ASP A 577 30.50 -35.39 -40.81
CA ASP A 577 31.31 -36.61 -40.67
C ASP A 577 32.59 -36.28 -39.82
N LEU A 578 33.05 -37.25 -39.01
CA LEU A 578 34.37 -37.54 -38.36
C LEU A 578 35.52 -36.48 -38.20
N ASP A 579 36.08 -36.31 -36.98
CA ASP A 579 37.32 -36.98 -36.48
C ASP A 579 37.80 -36.45 -35.08
N SER A 580 38.64 -37.27 -34.43
CA SER A 580 39.15 -37.44 -33.05
C SER A 580 39.87 -36.31 -32.25
N LYS A 581 39.70 -36.30 -30.91
CA LYS A 581 40.72 -36.50 -29.82
C LYS A 581 40.31 -35.93 -28.44
N GLN A 582 40.81 -36.59 -27.38
CA GLN A 582 40.57 -36.39 -25.93
C GLN A 582 41.09 -35.05 -25.36
N GLU A 583 40.37 -34.46 -24.39
CA GLU A 583 40.79 -34.19 -22.99
C GLU A 583 39.96 -33.07 -22.29
N GLY A 584 39.45 -33.37 -21.08
CA GLY A 584 39.04 -32.42 -20.02
C GLY A 584 37.54 -32.03 -19.94
N PRO A 585 36.81 -32.32 -18.84
CA PRO A 585 35.48 -31.74 -18.64
C PRO A 585 35.62 -30.30 -18.12
N HIS A 586 35.60 -29.35 -19.05
CA HIS A 586 35.36 -27.94 -18.77
C HIS A 586 33.87 -27.80 -18.43
N LEU A 587 33.55 -27.53 -17.16
CA LEU A 587 32.18 -27.32 -16.67
C LEU A 587 31.56 -26.11 -17.37
N SER A 588 30.70 -26.39 -18.35
CA SER A 588 29.92 -25.39 -19.06
C SER A 588 28.67 -25.03 -18.27
N ARG A 589 28.19 -23.81 -18.53
CA ARG A 589 27.17 -23.06 -17.79
C ARG A 589 25.74 -23.57 -18.06
N VAL A 590 25.55 -24.88 -18.01
CA VAL A 590 24.27 -25.60 -18.29
C VAL A 590 23.91 -26.61 -17.18
N ASP A 591 24.71 -26.75 -16.13
CA ASP A 591 24.35 -27.57 -14.95
C ASP A 591 23.67 -26.78 -13.80
N THR A 592 23.35 -25.51 -14.01
CA THR A 592 22.59 -24.70 -13.03
C THR A 592 21.08 -24.93 -13.11
N ASP A 593 20.58 -25.53 -14.19
CA ASP A 593 19.14 -25.81 -14.39
C ASP A 593 18.69 -27.21 -13.93
N ARG A 594 19.56 -27.96 -13.26
CA ARG A 594 19.23 -29.30 -12.72
C ARG A 594 18.97 -29.36 -11.22
N PHE A 595 18.97 -28.23 -10.53
CA PHE A 595 18.56 -28.13 -9.12
C PHE A 595 17.16 -27.53 -8.91
N LEU A 596 16.40 -27.35 -10.01
CA LEU A 596 14.99 -26.92 -10.01
C LEU A 596 13.99 -28.08 -9.90
N VAL A 597 14.34 -29.16 -9.20
CA VAL A 597 13.44 -30.30 -8.96
C VAL A 597 13.42 -30.66 -7.47
N ASP A 598 12.77 -29.81 -6.68
CA ASP A 598 11.94 -30.30 -5.58
C ASP A 598 10.52 -29.72 -5.78
N PRO A 599 9.52 -30.55 -6.13
CA PRO A 599 8.15 -30.11 -6.36
C PRO A 599 7.41 -29.69 -5.07
N SER A 600 7.96 -29.93 -3.88
CA SER A 600 7.23 -29.80 -2.62
C SER A 600 6.94 -28.36 -2.16
N TRP A 601 7.69 -27.37 -2.64
CA TRP A 601 7.44 -25.94 -2.33
C TRP A 601 6.30 -25.34 -3.15
N ARG A 602 6.04 -25.86 -4.35
CA ARG A 602 5.14 -25.23 -5.34
C ARG A 602 3.66 -25.35 -5.00
N ASP A 603 3.29 -26.29 -4.12
CA ASP A 603 1.87 -26.65 -3.86
C ASP A 603 1.45 -26.68 -2.37
N THR A 604 2.29 -26.29 -1.41
CA THR A 604 1.87 -26.36 0.00
C THR A 604 1.27 -25.02 0.47
N THR A 605 0.00 -24.77 0.17
CA THR A 605 -0.79 -23.73 0.86
C THR A 605 -0.70 -24.01 2.37
N ARG A 606 -0.18 -23.05 3.13
CA ARG A 606 -0.11 -23.11 4.60
C ARG A 606 -0.75 -21.86 5.16
N LEU A 607 -1.31 -21.96 6.36
CA LEU A 607 -1.92 -20.80 7.01
C LEU A 607 -0.92 -19.63 7.06
N GLY A 608 -1.32 -18.48 6.50
CA GLY A 608 -0.49 -17.27 6.43
C GLY A 608 0.54 -17.23 5.30
N ILE A 609 0.68 -18.26 4.47
CA ILE A 609 1.63 -18.27 3.35
C ILE A 609 0.94 -18.80 2.10
N ASN A 610 0.95 -18.00 1.03
CA ASN A 610 0.43 -18.39 -0.28
C ASN A 610 -1.06 -18.84 -0.20
N MET A 611 -1.86 -18.11 0.59
CA MET A 611 -3.26 -18.42 0.88
C MET A 611 -4.18 -17.84 -0.21
N PRO A 612 -4.82 -18.66 -1.05
CA PRO A 612 -5.83 -18.19 -1.99
C PRO A 612 -7.02 -17.64 -1.23
N ALA A 613 -7.49 -16.46 -1.62
CA ALA A 613 -8.61 -15.78 -0.97
C ALA A 613 -9.30 -14.83 -1.96
N ARG A 614 -10.42 -14.25 -1.53
CA ARG A 614 -11.00 -13.05 -2.17
C ARG A 614 -10.79 -11.85 -1.25
N VAL A 615 -10.70 -10.66 -1.81
CA VAL A 615 -10.87 -9.43 -1.03
C VAL A 615 -12.12 -8.72 -1.50
N GLU A 616 -12.94 -8.30 -0.54
CA GLU A 616 -14.07 -7.44 -0.78
C GLU A 616 -13.65 -6.00 -0.47
N GLN A 617 -13.85 -5.11 -1.43
CA GLN A 617 -13.53 -3.69 -1.25
C GLN A 617 -14.50 -3.05 -0.27
N THR A 618 -13.98 -2.15 0.56
CA THR A 618 -14.77 -1.38 1.54
C THR A 618 -14.56 0.11 1.33
N LEU A 619 -15.59 0.89 1.67
CA LEU A 619 -15.56 2.35 1.64
C LEU A 619 -15.95 2.88 3.01
N ARG A 620 -15.13 3.78 3.57
CA ARG A 620 -15.51 4.52 4.78
C ARG A 620 -16.29 5.76 4.40
N ARG A 621 -17.37 6.01 5.13
CA ARG A 621 -18.08 7.29 5.09
C ARG A 621 -17.26 8.29 5.91
N SER A 622 -17.08 9.50 5.39
CA SER A 622 -16.29 10.59 5.99
C SER A 622 -16.71 11.01 7.40
N ASP A 623 -17.87 10.54 7.87
CA ASP A 623 -18.54 11.08 9.04
C ASP A 623 -18.46 10.15 10.27
N CYS A 624 -17.77 9.00 10.19
CA CYS A 624 -17.62 8.06 11.31
C CYS A 624 -16.15 7.69 11.62
N ASP A 625 -15.47 8.54 12.40
CA ASP A 625 -14.08 8.33 12.84
C ASP A 625 -13.86 7.07 13.72
N SER A 626 -14.94 6.42 14.17
CA SER A 626 -14.89 5.26 15.06
C SER A 626 -14.86 3.91 14.34
N GLN A 627 -15.14 3.86 13.02
CA GLN A 627 -15.23 2.59 12.28
C GLN A 627 -13.90 2.25 11.60
N LEU A 628 -13.16 1.27 12.13
CA LEU A 628 -11.87 0.84 11.57
C LEU A 628 -11.97 0.09 10.23
N ILE A 629 -13.13 -0.48 9.89
CA ILE A 629 -13.38 -1.21 8.63
C ILE A 629 -14.59 -0.58 7.97
N GLY A 630 -14.45 -0.17 6.69
CA GLY A 630 -15.54 0.49 5.97
C GLY A 630 -16.70 -0.44 5.63
N GLU A 631 -17.75 0.13 5.06
CA GLU A 631 -18.90 -0.64 4.58
C GLU A 631 -18.51 -1.40 3.30
N PRO A 632 -18.91 -2.68 3.15
CA PRO A 632 -18.60 -3.45 1.96
C PRO A 632 -19.25 -2.86 0.70
N THR A 633 -18.51 -2.83 -0.41
CA THR A 633 -19.03 -2.32 -1.70
C THR A 633 -19.68 -3.40 -2.55
N GLY A 634 -19.47 -4.68 -2.21
CA GLY A 634 -19.85 -5.83 -3.04
C GLY A 634 -18.89 -6.11 -4.22
N GLU A 635 -17.78 -5.37 -4.33
CA GLU A 635 -16.75 -5.63 -5.35
C GLU A 635 -15.69 -6.59 -4.79
N PHE A 636 -15.44 -7.68 -5.52
CA PHE A 636 -14.52 -8.74 -5.12
C PHE A 636 -13.34 -8.86 -6.06
N TYR A 637 -12.18 -9.19 -5.52
CA TYR A 637 -10.97 -9.47 -6.27
C TYR A 637 -10.33 -10.77 -5.77
N ASP A 638 -9.93 -11.64 -6.69
CA ASP A 638 -9.15 -12.82 -6.35
C ASP A 638 -7.74 -12.43 -5.95
N VAL A 639 -7.26 -13.00 -4.84
CA VAL A 639 -5.95 -12.68 -4.28
C VAL A 639 -5.21 -13.91 -3.77
N VAL A 640 -3.91 -13.71 -3.55
CA VAL A 640 -3.08 -14.56 -2.71
C VAL A 640 -2.61 -13.72 -1.52
N LEU A 641 -2.86 -14.23 -0.31
CA LEU A 641 -2.52 -13.56 0.94
C LEU A 641 -1.29 -14.18 1.59
N PHE A 642 -0.48 -13.31 2.20
CA PHE A 642 0.64 -13.63 3.07
C PHE A 642 0.44 -12.88 4.38
N PHE A 643 0.39 -13.55 5.52
CA PHE A 643 0.17 -12.87 6.79
C PHE A 643 0.82 -13.57 7.97
N GLY A 644 1.20 -12.79 8.98
CA GLY A 644 1.87 -13.30 10.17
C GLY A 644 1.94 -12.25 11.28
N ILE A 645 2.10 -12.72 12.51
CA ILE A 645 2.22 -11.87 13.70
C ILE A 645 3.66 -11.41 13.89
N ILE A 646 3.87 -10.09 13.94
CA ILE A 646 5.18 -9.45 14.03
C ILE A 646 5.32 -8.56 15.28
N ASP A 647 6.53 -8.10 15.57
CA ASP A 647 6.86 -7.17 16.67
C ASP A 647 6.48 -7.63 18.09
N ILE A 648 6.60 -8.93 18.34
CA ILE A 648 6.27 -9.61 19.61
C ILE A 648 7.29 -9.43 20.75
N LEU A 649 8.12 -8.39 20.73
CA LEU A 649 9.22 -8.21 21.70
C LEU A 649 9.05 -6.99 22.62
N GLN A 650 7.82 -6.48 22.72
CA GLN A 650 7.44 -5.41 23.64
C GLN A 650 6.73 -5.99 24.88
N ASP A 651 7.40 -5.91 26.04
CA ASP A 651 6.85 -6.34 27.34
C ASP A 651 6.09 -5.20 28.03
N TYR A 652 4.99 -5.53 28.70
CA TYR A 652 4.18 -4.59 29.46
C TYR A 652 4.77 -4.35 30.86
N ASP A 653 5.81 -3.52 30.91
CA ASP A 653 6.48 -3.11 32.15
C ASP A 653 5.86 -1.84 32.77
N ILE A 654 6.34 -1.47 33.97
CA ILE A 654 5.88 -0.29 34.74
C ILE A 654 5.95 1.00 33.90
N SER A 655 6.98 1.19 33.08
CA SER A 655 7.08 2.35 32.18
C SER A 655 5.95 2.38 31.14
N LYS A 656 5.48 1.21 30.69
CA LYS A 656 4.34 1.10 29.76
C LYS A 656 3.00 1.30 30.47
N LYS A 657 2.90 0.92 31.74
CA LYS A 657 1.75 1.28 32.59
C LYS A 657 1.63 2.79 32.76
N LEU A 658 2.76 3.49 32.94
CA LEU A 658 2.78 4.95 33.03
C LEU A 658 2.45 5.61 31.69
N GLU A 659 2.99 5.09 30.58
CA GLU A 659 2.63 5.53 29.22
C GLU A 659 1.13 5.35 28.96
N HIS A 660 0.56 4.21 29.35
CA HIS A 660 -0.87 3.95 29.28
C HIS A 660 -1.65 4.96 30.11
N ALA A 661 -1.31 5.15 31.39
CA ALA A 661 -2.00 6.09 32.28
C ALA A 661 -1.98 7.54 31.75
N TYR A 662 -0.84 7.96 31.17
CA TYR A 662 -0.72 9.27 30.54
C TYR A 662 -1.60 9.40 29.29
N LYS A 663 -1.55 8.40 28.39
CA LYS A 663 -2.33 8.43 27.14
C LYS A 663 -3.82 8.26 27.38
N SER A 664 -4.23 7.41 28.32
CA SER A 664 -5.64 7.18 28.67
C SER A 664 -6.30 8.40 29.32
N PHE A 665 -5.52 9.35 29.82
CA PHE A 665 -6.03 10.64 30.31
C PHE A 665 -6.44 11.58 29.16
N GLN A 666 -5.82 11.42 27.98
CA GLN A 666 -6.05 12.29 26.81
C GLN A 666 -6.92 11.63 25.74
N TYR A 667 -6.89 10.30 25.63
CA TYR A 667 -7.59 9.56 24.58
C TYR A 667 -8.29 8.32 25.15
N ASP A 668 -9.34 7.85 24.47
CA ASP A 668 -10.06 6.63 24.85
C ASP A 668 -9.09 5.43 24.89
N PRO A 669 -9.03 4.65 25.99
CA PRO A 669 -8.24 3.43 26.09
C PRO A 669 -8.38 2.47 24.90
N THR A 670 -9.56 2.39 24.26
CA THR A 670 -9.77 1.52 23.10
C THR A 670 -8.96 1.96 21.86
N SER A 671 -8.67 3.26 21.74
CA SER A 671 -7.98 3.87 20.59
C SER A 671 -6.46 3.77 20.62
N ILE A 672 -5.86 3.47 21.79
CA ILE A 672 -4.40 3.49 22.02
C ILE A 672 -3.82 2.08 21.97
N SER A 673 -2.70 1.87 21.26
CA SER A 673 -2.09 0.54 21.20
C SER A 673 -1.49 0.03 22.52
N ALA A 674 -1.09 0.96 23.40
CA ALA A 674 -0.40 0.66 24.65
C ALA A 674 -1.35 0.34 25.84
N VAL A 675 -2.09 -0.77 25.81
CA VAL A 675 -3.03 -1.21 26.87
C VAL A 675 -2.59 -2.52 27.55
N ASP A 676 -3.29 -2.92 28.61
CA ASP A 676 -3.06 -4.22 29.27
C ASP A 676 -3.09 -5.39 28.25
N PRO A 677 -2.17 -6.38 28.34
CA PRO A 677 -2.06 -7.46 27.36
C PRO A 677 -3.37 -8.21 27.08
N ARG A 678 -4.23 -8.41 28.09
CA ARG A 678 -5.52 -9.10 27.91
C ARG A 678 -6.51 -8.24 27.13
N GLN A 679 -6.55 -6.95 27.42
CA GLN A 679 -7.36 -5.99 26.66
C GLN A 679 -6.84 -5.84 25.23
N TYR A 680 -5.50 -5.78 25.07
CA TYR A 680 -4.84 -5.71 23.76
C TYR A 680 -5.21 -6.92 22.90
N SER A 681 -5.01 -8.12 23.46
CA SER A 681 -5.27 -9.42 22.83
C SER A 681 -6.72 -9.55 22.38
N LYS A 682 -7.68 -9.19 23.25
CA LYS A 682 -9.10 -9.15 22.90
C LYS A 682 -9.39 -8.20 21.73
N ARG A 683 -8.94 -6.94 21.82
CA ARG A 683 -9.18 -5.95 20.77
C ARG A 683 -8.56 -6.36 19.43
N PHE A 684 -7.34 -6.88 19.48
CA PHE A 684 -6.65 -7.39 18.30
C PHE A 684 -7.46 -8.50 17.63
N ARG A 685 -7.89 -9.52 18.39
CA ARG A 685 -8.75 -10.61 17.87
C ARG A 685 -10.05 -10.08 17.28
N ASP A 686 -10.78 -9.24 18.03
CA ASP A 686 -12.07 -8.67 17.60
C ASP A 686 -11.93 -7.88 16.29
N PHE A 687 -10.82 -7.16 16.09
CA PHE A 687 -10.55 -6.44 14.86
C PHE A 687 -10.15 -7.38 13.72
N ILE A 688 -9.23 -8.31 13.97
CA ILE A 688 -8.74 -9.24 12.95
C ILE A 688 -9.88 -10.15 12.45
N PHE A 689 -10.78 -10.61 13.31
CA PHE A 689 -11.95 -11.41 12.92
C PHE A 689 -13.07 -10.60 12.26
N LYS A 690 -12.98 -9.27 12.24
CA LYS A 690 -13.81 -8.42 11.38
C LYS A 690 -13.13 -8.15 10.03
N ALA A 691 -11.81 -8.01 10.03
CA ALA A 691 -11.02 -7.79 8.81
C ALA A 691 -10.93 -9.05 7.95
N PHE A 692 -10.97 -10.23 8.57
CA PHE A 692 -11.03 -11.52 7.90
C PHE A 692 -12.40 -12.14 8.14
N ALA A 693 -13.07 -12.58 7.09
CA ALA A 693 -14.40 -13.19 7.16
C ALA A 693 -14.46 -14.46 6.32
N GLU A 694 -15.41 -15.33 6.64
CA GLU A 694 -15.72 -16.49 5.80
C GLU A 694 -16.24 -16.03 4.43
N ASP A 695 -15.80 -16.74 3.41
CA ASP A 695 -16.26 -16.60 2.03
C ASP A 695 -17.56 -17.39 1.85
N THR A 696 -18.69 -16.67 1.81
CA THR A 696 -20.05 -17.24 1.76
C THR A 696 -20.58 -17.44 0.35
#